data_AF-A0A520C1N2-F1
#
_entry.id   AF-A0A520C1N2-F1
#
_cell.length_a   1.000
_cell.length_b   1.000
_cell.length_c   1.000
_cell.angle_alpha   90.00
_cell.angle_beta   90.00
_cell.angle_gamma   90.00
#
_symmetry.space_group_name_H-M   'P 1'
#
loop_
_entity.id
_entity.type
_entity.pdbx_description
1 polymer ?
#
loop_
_entity_poly.entity_id
_entity_poly.type
_entity_poly.pdbx_seq_one_letter_code
_entity_poly.pdbx_strand_id
1 'polypeptide(L)'
;MTPRIVTALAPALLVLMGAAQAQQQPLAATGRWGHQAVGSAPTPPMGWSSWNAFQMDLTEQKVLDSAQVIVDTGLAAAGYRSINVDDGWWLQRRLTDGRLQVRTGLFPSAATGGAAGTSLRPFTDRIHALGLMAGLYSDIGRNACSQAYNTDSPNLPEGTQAEREVGLMGHVERDIALYFGEWNFDFLKVDGCGLSSYGKDRPPVTSGRFREFGPTVVEGNANQSDIEGARALYGRVTQALRSVRPNGDYVLSVCLWGAANVRSWGAEVGTMWRTSRDIANTFPQMVHNFDTVATREFYAGPGRWNDPDMLEIGNGDFDGKHLLEARTHLGLWAIVAAPLMIGTDLSKVSPAIIDLLKAPEVVAINQDPAGHQGVVAYADSDRQILVKTLSDGRKAVLLFNRSGANARFTLTAEHLKMDAAAPVALRDAWARAEAGTFTGKKEFELQPREALLFVATGRHLLPRGYFVSERPGNVFVARDGIRALEADPIVYRSLASWAATDNGGTRPAYAGWGGPRADSTPYDQSLSVQRQVFRHGIGVLADTRLQLKVPAGSERFTAQVGVDDSTRGKLAGASFEVWGDGRRLATTSPMKFNQPARELSADLRGVRLVELIVRQHGADPAGPVVVTWGGARIE
;
A
#
# COMPACT_ATOMS: atom_id res chain seq x y z
N MET A 1 11.17 74.15 47.13
CA MET A 1 11.22 73.15 48.21
C MET A 1 10.72 71.83 47.64
N THR A 2 11.62 70.85 47.55
CA THR A 2 11.40 69.50 47.03
C THR A 2 10.59 68.65 48.00
N PRO A 3 9.74 67.76 47.49
CA PRO A 3 9.63 66.43 48.09
C PRO A 3 9.77 65.32 47.07
N ARG A 4 10.52 64.30 47.49
CA ARG A 4 10.73 63.00 46.84
C ARG A 4 9.46 62.16 46.97
N ILE A 5 9.09 61.44 45.91
CA ILE A 5 8.25 60.23 46.03
C ILE A 5 8.91 59.14 45.20
N VAL A 6 9.35 58.09 45.90
CA VAL A 6 9.92 56.85 45.34
C VAL A 6 8.89 55.74 45.56
N THR A 7 8.38 55.25 44.43
CA THR A 7 7.89 53.91 44.07
C THR A 7 7.34 52.94 45.12
N ALA A 8 6.16 52.38 44.82
CA ALA A 8 5.78 51.01 45.15
C ALA A 8 5.23 50.29 43.90
N LEU A 9 5.76 49.10 43.63
CA LEU A 9 5.38 48.19 42.55
C LEU A 9 4.03 47.49 42.83
N ALA A 10 3.24 47.26 41.79
CA ALA A 10 2.20 46.22 41.75
C ALA A 10 2.38 45.37 40.48
N PRO A 11 2.36 44.03 40.55
CA PRO A 11 2.46 43.19 39.37
C PRO A 11 1.07 42.99 38.74
N ALA A 12 0.96 43.26 37.45
CA ALA A 12 -0.22 42.91 36.66
C ALA A 12 -0.19 41.40 36.34
N LEU A 13 -1.22 40.67 36.77
CA LEU A 13 -1.47 39.29 36.35
C LEU A 13 -1.73 39.24 34.83
N LEU A 14 -0.85 38.58 34.09
CA LEU A 14 -1.16 38.09 32.74
C LEU A 14 -1.97 36.79 32.85
N VAL A 15 -3.23 36.83 32.40
CA VAL A 15 -4.05 35.64 32.17
C VAL A 15 -3.54 34.95 30.90
N LEU A 16 -2.75 33.89 31.07
CA LEU A 16 -2.44 32.94 30.00
C LEU A 16 -3.67 32.08 29.74
N MET A 17 -4.41 32.36 28.67
CA MET A 17 -5.34 31.38 28.09
C MET A 17 -4.50 30.27 27.44
N GLY A 18 -4.16 29.25 28.22
CA GLY A 18 -3.61 28.00 27.69
C GLY A 18 -4.69 27.32 26.85
N ALA A 19 -4.48 27.26 25.54
CA ALA A 19 -5.18 26.30 24.70
C ALA A 19 -4.77 24.90 25.18
N ALA A 20 -5.60 24.29 26.01
CA ALA A 20 -5.50 22.87 26.31
C ALA A 20 -5.60 22.14 24.95
N GLN A 21 -4.48 21.58 24.48
CA GLN A 21 -4.53 20.54 23.47
C GLN A 21 -5.38 19.43 24.07
N ALA A 22 -6.65 19.35 23.64
CA ALA A 22 -7.52 18.24 23.96
C ALA A 22 -6.78 16.99 23.48
N GLN A 23 -6.22 16.24 24.42
CA GLN A 23 -5.52 15.00 24.18
C GLN A 23 -6.57 14.06 23.58
N GLN A 24 -6.61 13.99 22.24
CA GLN A 24 -7.58 13.17 21.53
C GLN A 24 -7.46 11.76 22.09
N GLN A 25 -8.52 11.25 22.72
CA GLN A 25 -8.55 9.86 23.12
C GLN A 25 -8.43 9.02 21.83
N PRO A 26 -7.37 8.22 21.66
CA PRO A 26 -7.02 7.65 20.35
C PRO A 26 -8.01 6.59 19.84
N LEU A 27 -9.04 6.24 20.64
CA LEU A 27 -10.15 5.36 20.26
C LEU A 27 -11.52 6.05 20.30
N ALA A 28 -11.60 7.36 20.50
CA ALA A 28 -12.90 8.03 20.43
C ALA A 28 -13.47 7.96 19.01
N ALA A 29 -14.78 7.72 18.88
CA ALA A 29 -15.44 7.86 17.59
C ALA A 29 -15.34 9.32 17.12
N THR A 30 -15.12 9.52 15.82
CA THR A 30 -14.91 10.85 15.22
C THR A 30 -16.11 11.33 14.42
N GLY A 31 -16.95 10.40 13.95
CA GLY A 31 -18.02 10.70 12.99
C GLY A 31 -17.52 11.26 11.66
N ARG A 32 -16.22 11.12 11.36
CA ARG A 32 -15.59 11.67 10.15
C ARG A 32 -14.68 10.63 9.52
N TRP A 33 -14.68 10.60 8.19
CA TRP A 33 -13.72 9.82 7.43
C TRP A 33 -12.30 10.37 7.67
N GLY A 34 -11.42 9.54 8.23
CA GLY A 34 -10.12 9.92 8.72
C GLY A 34 -9.08 10.12 7.62
N HIS A 35 -9.20 9.41 6.50
CA HIS A 35 -8.27 9.56 5.39
C HIS A 35 -8.50 10.88 4.65
N GLN A 36 -7.48 11.75 4.72
CA GLN A 36 -7.37 12.97 3.94
C GLN A 36 -6.56 12.68 2.68
N ALA A 37 -7.09 12.99 1.49
CA ALA A 37 -6.35 12.76 0.25
C ALA A 37 -5.02 13.52 0.28
N VAL A 38 -3.93 12.81 -0.03
CA VAL A 38 -2.57 13.38 -0.14
C VAL A 38 -2.30 13.92 -1.53
N GLY A 39 -2.84 13.27 -2.57
CA GLY A 39 -2.75 13.63 -3.97
C GLY A 39 -3.86 12.93 -4.77
N SER A 40 -3.69 12.78 -6.08
CA SER A 40 -4.68 12.20 -6.99
C SER A 40 -4.26 10.82 -7.49
N ALA A 41 -4.82 9.78 -6.88
CA ALA A 41 -4.68 8.38 -7.32
C ALA A 41 -5.99 7.60 -7.08
N PRO A 42 -7.10 7.96 -7.77
CA PRO A 42 -8.41 7.33 -7.55
C PRO A 42 -8.42 5.82 -7.87
N THR A 43 -7.53 5.38 -8.76
CA THR A 43 -7.16 3.99 -9.05
C THR A 43 -5.65 3.82 -8.85
N PRO A 44 -5.12 2.57 -8.78
CA PRO A 44 -3.69 2.36 -8.64
C PRO A 44 -2.93 3.03 -9.80
N PRO A 45 -1.85 3.79 -9.54
CA PRO A 45 -1.06 4.41 -10.61
C PRO A 45 -0.51 3.39 -11.59
N MET A 46 -0.49 3.75 -12.88
CA MET A 46 0.10 2.95 -13.95
C MET A 46 1.13 3.77 -14.72
N GLY A 47 2.24 3.17 -15.09
CA GLY A 47 3.33 3.88 -15.76
C GLY A 47 4.56 3.03 -16.01
N TRP A 48 5.70 3.71 -16.10
CA TRP A 48 7.03 3.14 -16.31
C TRP A 48 8.04 3.87 -15.42
N SER A 49 9.07 3.15 -14.97
CA SER A 49 10.17 3.70 -14.18
C SER A 49 11.51 3.21 -14.72
N SER A 50 12.51 4.10 -14.75
CA SER A 50 13.78 3.85 -15.42
C SER A 50 14.73 2.89 -14.70
N TRP A 51 14.53 2.62 -13.41
CA TRP A 51 15.55 1.97 -12.56
C TRP A 51 15.92 0.55 -13.02
N ASN A 52 14.95 -0.35 -13.18
CA ASN A 52 15.22 -1.74 -13.56
C ASN A 52 15.77 -1.85 -14.99
N ALA A 53 15.46 -0.88 -15.86
CA ALA A 53 15.92 -0.84 -17.24
C ALA A 53 17.36 -0.32 -17.37
N PHE A 54 17.67 0.77 -16.65
CA PHE A 54 18.86 1.58 -16.92
C PHE A 54 19.72 1.88 -15.70
N GLN A 55 19.21 1.68 -14.48
CA GLN A 55 19.85 2.13 -13.24
C GLN A 55 20.35 3.58 -13.40
N MET A 56 21.63 3.82 -13.11
CA MET A 56 22.29 5.12 -13.23
C MET A 56 22.76 5.45 -14.66
N ASP A 57 22.64 4.54 -15.63
CA ASP A 57 22.99 4.77 -17.06
C ASP A 57 21.79 5.32 -17.87
N LEU A 58 20.84 5.96 -17.20
CA LEU A 58 19.70 6.59 -17.87
C LEU A 58 20.11 7.86 -18.63
N THR A 59 19.43 8.16 -19.72
CA THR A 59 19.59 9.42 -20.46
C THR A 59 18.23 9.99 -20.82
N GLU A 60 18.16 11.29 -21.07
CA GLU A 60 16.98 11.96 -21.58
C GLU A 60 16.42 11.24 -22.81
N GLN A 61 17.29 10.84 -23.75
CA GLN A 61 16.87 10.13 -24.95
C GLN A 61 16.25 8.77 -24.62
N LYS A 62 16.89 7.95 -23.78
CA LYS A 62 16.34 6.63 -23.37
C LYS A 62 14.95 6.75 -22.73
N VAL A 63 14.73 7.80 -21.93
CA VAL A 63 13.44 8.04 -21.27
C VAL A 63 12.40 8.53 -22.28
N LEU A 64 12.75 9.45 -23.18
CA LEU A 64 11.84 9.94 -24.23
C LEU A 64 11.48 8.82 -25.22
N ASP A 65 12.43 7.95 -25.58
CA ASP A 65 12.17 6.77 -26.42
C ASP A 65 11.21 5.80 -25.74
N SER A 66 11.39 5.55 -24.44
CA SER A 66 10.49 4.71 -23.64
C SER A 66 9.08 5.31 -23.57
N ALA A 67 8.97 6.63 -23.38
CA ALA A 67 7.71 7.35 -23.42
C ALA A 67 7.02 7.25 -24.79
N GLN A 68 7.80 7.36 -25.87
CA GLN A 68 7.28 7.21 -27.23
C GLN A 68 6.76 5.80 -27.49
N VAL A 69 7.47 4.76 -27.06
CA VAL A 69 6.99 3.36 -27.14
C VAL A 69 5.66 3.20 -26.39
N ILE A 70 5.51 3.82 -25.22
CA ILE A 70 4.25 3.77 -24.45
C ILE A 70 3.07 4.36 -25.24
N VAL A 71 3.30 5.45 -25.98
CA VAL A 71 2.28 6.05 -26.85
C VAL A 71 2.03 5.16 -28.07
N ASP A 72 3.07 4.83 -28.82
CA ASP A 72 2.98 4.15 -30.12
C ASP A 72 2.37 2.74 -30.01
N THR A 73 2.65 2.05 -28.91
CA THR A 73 2.10 0.71 -28.66
C THR A 73 0.70 0.73 -28.06
N GLY A 74 0.17 1.90 -27.69
CA GLY A 74 -1.13 2.05 -27.03
C GLY A 74 -1.13 1.71 -25.54
N LEU A 75 0.03 1.56 -24.89
CA LEU A 75 0.12 1.41 -23.43
C LEU A 75 -0.45 2.64 -22.71
N ALA A 76 -0.23 3.85 -23.25
CA ALA A 76 -0.84 5.08 -22.74
C ALA A 76 -2.38 5.02 -22.72
N ALA A 77 -2.97 4.45 -23.77
CA ALA A 77 -4.41 4.27 -23.89
C ALA A 77 -4.96 3.20 -22.92
N ALA A 78 -4.14 2.18 -22.61
CA ALA A 78 -4.45 1.19 -21.58
C ALA A 78 -4.30 1.73 -20.14
N GLY A 79 -3.66 2.90 -19.96
CA GLY A 79 -3.58 3.60 -18.66
C GLY A 79 -2.17 3.88 -18.17
N TYR A 80 -1.13 3.30 -18.78
CA TYR A 80 0.28 3.54 -18.40
C TYR A 80 0.70 4.96 -18.79
N ARG A 81 0.57 5.91 -17.85
CA ARG A 81 0.73 7.34 -18.14
C ARG A 81 1.87 8.01 -17.38
N SER A 82 2.35 7.44 -16.28
CA SER A 82 3.45 8.02 -15.51
C SER A 82 4.80 7.60 -16.10
N ILE A 83 5.67 8.55 -16.43
CA ILE A 83 7.04 8.30 -16.91
C ILE A 83 8.02 8.77 -15.83
N ASN A 84 8.52 7.82 -15.04
CA ASN A 84 9.32 8.13 -13.87
C ASN A 84 10.81 8.03 -14.17
N VAL A 85 11.52 9.14 -13.96
CA VAL A 85 12.98 9.19 -13.88
C VAL A 85 13.38 8.83 -12.46
N ASP A 86 14.07 7.69 -12.30
CA ASP A 86 14.60 7.23 -11.02
C ASP A 86 15.97 7.87 -10.70
N ASP A 87 16.73 7.33 -9.74
CA ASP A 87 18.01 7.88 -9.28
C ASP A 87 19.05 8.09 -10.42
N GLY A 88 19.88 9.13 -10.30
CA GLY A 88 20.99 9.44 -11.22
C GLY A 88 20.87 10.71 -12.06
N TRP A 89 19.77 11.46 -11.96
CA TRP A 89 19.52 12.65 -12.77
C TRP A 89 20.26 13.92 -12.28
N TRP A 90 20.63 13.99 -11.00
CA TRP A 90 21.32 15.13 -10.40
C TRP A 90 22.84 15.08 -10.62
N LEU A 91 23.45 16.26 -10.70
CA LEU A 91 24.90 16.44 -10.68
C LEU A 91 25.39 16.68 -9.25
N GLN A 92 24.85 17.70 -8.58
CA GLN A 92 25.25 18.12 -7.24
C GLN A 92 24.28 19.20 -6.71
N ARG A 93 24.41 19.56 -5.43
CA ARG A 93 23.75 20.70 -4.81
C ARG A 93 24.66 21.93 -4.82
N ARG A 94 24.19 23.04 -5.39
CA ARG A 94 24.92 24.31 -5.39
C ARG A 94 24.93 24.93 -3.99
N LEU A 95 26.11 25.17 -3.43
CA LEU A 95 26.22 25.65 -2.04
C LEU A 95 25.77 27.09 -1.81
N THR A 96 25.81 27.95 -2.84
CA THR A 96 25.49 29.39 -2.68
C THR A 96 24.02 29.64 -2.36
N ASP A 97 23.12 28.78 -2.83
CA ASP A 97 21.68 28.92 -2.66
C ASP A 97 20.97 27.60 -2.35
N GLY A 98 21.69 26.49 -2.27
CA GLY A 98 21.18 25.15 -2.00
C GLY A 98 20.31 24.58 -3.12
N ARG A 99 20.37 25.09 -4.36
CA ARG A 99 19.61 24.56 -5.51
C ARG A 99 20.25 23.30 -6.08
N LEU A 100 19.44 22.33 -6.50
CA LEU A 100 19.93 21.15 -7.23
C LEU A 100 20.33 21.50 -8.66
N GLN A 101 21.51 21.02 -9.06
CA GLN A 101 22.01 21.09 -10.43
C GLN A 101 21.78 19.75 -11.12
N VAL A 102 21.28 19.79 -12.35
CA VAL A 102 20.97 18.61 -13.16
C VAL A 102 22.23 18.17 -13.91
N ARG A 103 22.41 16.86 -14.09
CA ARG A 103 23.49 16.29 -14.90
C ARG A 103 23.20 16.47 -16.39
N THR A 104 23.61 17.60 -16.97
CA THR A 104 23.32 17.95 -18.36
C THR A 104 23.99 17.04 -19.39
N GLY A 105 24.97 16.24 -18.99
CA GLY A 105 25.53 15.16 -19.83
C GLY A 105 24.53 14.01 -20.07
N LEU A 106 23.63 13.74 -19.11
CA LEU A 106 22.55 12.76 -19.26
C LEU A 106 21.24 13.42 -19.71
N PHE A 107 21.02 14.68 -19.33
CA PHE A 107 19.86 15.50 -19.70
C PHE A 107 20.25 16.78 -20.43
N PRO A 108 20.59 16.71 -21.73
CA PRO A 108 21.06 17.88 -22.48
C PRO A 108 20.06 19.03 -22.51
N SER A 109 18.74 18.75 -22.53
CA SER A 109 17.75 19.83 -22.52
C SER A 109 17.73 20.63 -21.21
N ALA A 110 18.35 20.10 -20.15
CA ALA A 110 18.43 20.78 -18.87
C ALA A 110 19.44 21.94 -18.83
N ALA A 111 20.32 22.05 -19.85
CA ALA A 111 21.30 23.12 -19.99
C ALA A 111 20.64 24.44 -20.44
N THR A 112 19.88 25.06 -19.54
CA THR A 112 19.10 26.28 -19.81
C THR A 112 19.85 27.58 -19.51
N GLY A 113 20.96 27.53 -18.76
CA GLY A 113 21.81 28.68 -18.47
C GLY A 113 21.24 29.64 -17.42
N GLY A 114 21.74 30.89 -17.42
CA GLY A 114 21.30 31.94 -16.49
C GLY A 114 21.66 31.68 -15.01
N ALA A 115 21.01 32.42 -14.10
CA ALA A 115 21.28 32.31 -12.67
C ALA A 115 20.86 30.96 -12.06
N ALA A 116 19.92 30.25 -12.69
CA ALA A 116 19.47 28.92 -12.27
C ALA A 116 20.44 27.81 -12.71
N GLY A 117 21.21 28.03 -13.78
CA GLY A 117 22.15 27.06 -14.36
C GLY A 117 21.46 25.93 -15.13
N THR A 118 20.61 25.15 -14.46
CA THR A 118 19.93 23.99 -15.04
C THR A 118 18.43 23.93 -14.71
N SER A 119 17.64 23.32 -15.60
CA SER A 119 16.20 23.12 -15.40
C SER A 119 15.68 21.88 -16.11
N LEU A 120 14.95 20.99 -15.43
CA LEU A 120 14.26 19.85 -16.08
C LEU A 120 12.95 20.24 -16.78
N ARG A 121 12.57 21.52 -16.77
CA ARG A 121 11.31 21.97 -17.40
C ARG A 121 11.20 21.62 -18.90
N PRO A 122 12.24 21.81 -19.73
CA PRO A 122 12.15 21.39 -21.14
C PRO A 122 11.94 19.88 -21.32
N PHE A 123 12.45 19.06 -20.40
CA PHE A 123 12.23 17.61 -20.42
C PHE A 123 10.78 17.26 -20.05
N THR A 124 10.24 17.83 -18.97
CA THR A 124 8.85 17.58 -18.57
C THR A 124 7.85 18.10 -19.59
N ASP A 125 8.09 19.26 -20.21
CA ASP A 125 7.25 19.79 -21.29
C ASP A 125 7.17 18.82 -22.48
N ARG A 126 8.25 18.10 -22.80
CA ARG A 126 8.26 17.06 -23.86
C ARG A 126 7.43 15.84 -23.46
N ILE A 127 7.51 15.39 -22.22
CA ILE A 127 6.67 14.29 -21.70
C ILE A 127 5.18 14.71 -21.72
N HIS A 128 4.88 15.93 -21.30
CA HIS A 128 3.52 16.49 -21.32
C HIS A 128 2.97 16.65 -22.74
N ALA A 129 3.80 17.02 -23.71
CA ALA A 129 3.41 17.10 -25.12
C ALA A 129 2.98 15.73 -25.70
N LEU A 130 3.43 14.62 -25.11
CA LEU A 130 2.97 13.26 -25.43
C LEU A 130 1.66 12.88 -24.74
N GLY A 131 1.09 13.75 -23.89
CA GLY A 131 -0.10 13.47 -23.09
C GLY A 131 0.16 12.54 -21.88
N LEU A 132 1.42 12.46 -21.46
CA LEU A 132 1.90 11.64 -20.34
C LEU A 132 2.21 12.51 -19.12
N MET A 133 2.38 11.88 -17.97
CA MET A 133 2.77 12.50 -16.69
C MET A 133 4.27 12.30 -16.46
N ALA A 134 4.97 13.34 -16.01
CA ALA A 134 6.38 13.27 -15.68
C ALA A 134 6.58 12.93 -14.20
N GLY A 135 7.39 11.93 -13.90
CA GLY A 135 7.76 11.53 -12.55
C GLY A 135 9.24 11.69 -12.25
N LEU A 136 9.55 11.99 -11.00
CA LEU A 136 10.91 12.18 -10.49
C LEU A 136 11.16 11.33 -9.23
N TYR A 137 12.43 11.09 -8.96
CA TYR A 137 12.92 10.44 -7.76
C TYR A 137 13.68 11.42 -6.85
N SER A 138 13.55 11.22 -5.54
CA SER A 138 14.36 11.85 -4.50
C SER A 138 14.50 10.91 -3.30
N ASP A 139 15.38 11.24 -2.35
CA ASP A 139 15.49 10.55 -1.05
C ASP A 139 15.11 11.53 0.07
N ILE A 140 14.46 11.02 1.13
CA ILE A 140 14.01 11.83 2.26
C ILE A 140 15.16 12.32 3.16
N GLY A 141 16.28 11.61 3.18
CA GLY A 141 17.48 11.98 3.92
C GLY A 141 18.39 12.93 3.14
N ARG A 142 19.69 12.95 3.46
CA ARG A 142 20.66 13.84 2.81
C ARG A 142 21.17 13.29 1.49
N ASN A 143 21.22 11.98 1.34
CA ASN A 143 21.88 11.29 0.23
C ASN A 143 20.98 10.16 -0.27
N ALA A 144 21.05 9.88 -1.55
CA ALA A 144 20.21 8.90 -2.23
C ALA A 144 20.69 7.45 -2.07
N CYS A 145 19.91 6.51 -2.57
CA CYS A 145 20.26 5.09 -2.54
C CYS A 145 21.45 4.75 -3.44
N SER A 146 21.57 5.35 -4.63
CA SER A 146 22.72 5.12 -5.53
C SER A 146 24.06 5.42 -4.87
N GLN A 147 24.11 6.44 -4.03
CA GLN A 147 25.30 6.85 -3.28
C GLN A 147 25.73 5.82 -2.22
N ALA A 148 24.82 4.95 -1.78
CA ALA A 148 25.11 3.87 -0.84
C ALA A 148 25.31 2.50 -1.52
N TYR A 149 24.63 2.23 -2.63
CA TYR A 149 24.51 0.89 -3.21
C TYR A 149 25.01 0.76 -4.66
N ASN A 150 25.31 1.87 -5.34
CA ASN A 150 25.88 1.90 -6.69
C ASN A 150 27.18 2.74 -6.70
N THR A 151 28.10 2.42 -5.78
CA THR A 151 29.27 3.24 -5.42
C THR A 151 30.29 3.42 -6.53
N ASP A 152 30.25 2.56 -7.54
CA ASP A 152 31.17 2.54 -8.68
C ASP A 152 30.59 3.23 -9.92
N SER A 153 29.34 3.71 -9.84
CA SER A 153 28.71 4.41 -10.96
C SER A 153 29.44 5.73 -11.28
N PRO A 154 29.72 6.01 -12.56
CA PRO A 154 30.30 7.30 -12.97
C PRO A 154 29.31 8.46 -12.82
N ASN A 155 28.02 8.18 -12.58
CA ASN A 155 26.95 9.17 -12.56
C ASN A 155 26.50 9.55 -11.14
N LEU A 156 27.30 9.22 -10.13
CA LEU A 156 27.07 9.65 -8.74
C LEU A 156 27.22 11.18 -8.57
N PRO A 157 26.54 11.78 -7.58
CA PRO A 157 26.74 13.18 -7.23
C PRO A 157 28.21 13.57 -7.03
N GLU A 158 28.56 14.74 -7.54
CA GLU A 158 29.93 15.27 -7.60
C GLU A 158 30.20 16.33 -6.52
N GLY A 159 31.45 16.79 -6.45
CA GLY A 159 31.88 17.86 -5.55
C GLY A 159 32.22 17.41 -4.13
N THR A 160 32.21 18.36 -3.21
CA THR A 160 32.44 18.19 -1.77
C THR A 160 31.35 17.33 -1.12
N GLN A 161 31.56 16.95 0.14
CA GLN A 161 30.55 16.21 0.90
C GLN A 161 29.19 16.93 0.96
N ALA A 162 29.17 18.26 1.11
CA ALA A 162 27.94 19.04 1.13
C ALA A 162 27.27 19.16 -0.25
N GLU A 163 28.06 19.25 -1.32
CA GLU A 163 27.54 19.28 -2.70
C GLU A 163 26.91 17.93 -3.10
N ARG A 164 27.39 16.83 -2.52
CA ARG A 164 26.81 15.50 -2.74
C ARG A 164 25.50 15.23 -2.00
N GLU A 165 25.08 16.11 -1.10
CA GLU A 165 23.83 15.95 -0.35
C GLU A 165 22.62 16.38 -1.17
N VAL A 166 22.21 15.51 -2.10
CA VAL A 166 21.15 15.76 -3.08
C VAL A 166 19.74 15.40 -2.58
N GLY A 167 19.61 14.74 -1.43
CA GLY A 167 18.33 14.41 -0.82
C GLY A 167 17.60 15.60 -0.19
N LEU A 168 16.37 15.37 0.27
CA LEU A 168 15.44 16.41 0.74
C LEU A 168 15.73 16.95 2.14
N MET A 169 16.56 16.27 2.94
CA MET A 169 16.76 16.66 4.34
C MET A 169 17.36 18.08 4.44
N GLY A 170 16.60 19.00 5.04
CA GLY A 170 16.95 20.42 5.15
C GLY A 170 16.52 21.28 3.95
N HIS A 171 15.97 20.67 2.90
CA HIS A 171 15.63 21.33 1.64
C HIS A 171 14.19 21.06 1.13
N VAL A 172 13.36 20.31 1.88
CA VAL A 172 12.01 19.89 1.47
C VAL A 172 11.20 20.97 0.76
N GLU A 173 10.96 22.13 1.37
CA GLU A 173 10.10 23.17 0.77
C GLU A 173 10.68 23.72 -0.54
N ARG A 174 12.00 23.91 -0.58
CA ARG A 174 12.72 24.40 -1.76
C ARG A 174 12.67 23.40 -2.90
N ASP A 175 13.02 22.16 -2.61
CA ASP A 175 13.14 21.13 -3.63
C ASP A 175 11.75 20.73 -4.16
N ILE A 176 10.71 20.73 -3.31
CA ILE A 176 9.34 20.52 -3.78
C ILE A 176 8.85 21.70 -4.64
N ALA A 177 9.16 22.95 -4.28
CA ALA A 177 8.87 24.11 -5.13
C ALA A 177 9.62 24.04 -6.48
N LEU A 178 10.85 23.53 -6.47
CA LEU A 178 11.63 23.29 -7.68
C LEU A 178 10.99 22.21 -8.56
N TYR A 179 10.70 21.03 -8.00
CA TYR A 179 10.20 19.88 -8.75
C TYR A 179 8.80 20.14 -9.33
N PHE A 180 7.88 20.65 -8.52
CA PHE A 180 6.48 20.80 -8.94
C PHE A 180 6.18 22.21 -9.44
N GLY A 181 6.76 23.24 -8.85
CA GLY A 181 6.51 24.64 -9.25
C GLY A 181 7.26 25.04 -10.51
N GLU A 182 8.58 24.83 -10.53
CA GLU A 182 9.42 25.27 -11.65
C GLU A 182 9.50 24.21 -12.77
N TRP A 183 9.79 22.96 -12.42
CA TRP A 183 10.00 21.88 -13.38
C TRP A 183 8.72 21.15 -13.78
N ASN A 184 7.60 21.40 -13.10
CA ASN A 184 6.29 20.89 -13.49
C ASN A 184 6.19 19.34 -13.52
N PHE A 185 6.79 18.65 -12.55
CA PHE A 185 6.55 17.21 -12.36
C PHE A 185 5.14 16.94 -11.80
N ASP A 186 4.65 15.71 -12.00
CA ASP A 186 3.33 15.23 -11.57
C ASP A 186 3.43 14.03 -10.60
N PHE A 187 4.58 13.37 -10.55
CA PHE A 187 4.82 12.21 -9.70
C PHE A 187 6.14 12.38 -8.95
N LEU A 188 6.18 12.06 -7.66
CA LEU A 188 7.42 11.96 -6.89
C LEU A 188 7.51 10.63 -6.16
N LYS A 189 8.58 9.86 -6.42
CA LYS A 189 9.06 8.78 -5.56
C LYS A 189 10.01 9.37 -4.54
N VAL A 190 9.77 9.14 -3.26
CA VAL A 190 10.65 9.56 -2.16
C VAL A 190 11.16 8.32 -1.43
N ASP A 191 12.46 8.09 -1.51
CA ASP A 191 13.16 6.94 -0.92
C ASP A 191 13.66 7.18 0.50
N GLY A 192 14.11 6.09 1.15
CA GLY A 192 14.48 6.06 2.56
C GLY A 192 15.96 5.74 2.86
N CYS A 193 16.85 5.60 1.88
CA CYS A 193 18.25 5.21 2.12
C CYS A 193 18.99 6.23 2.98
N GLY A 194 18.67 7.51 2.84
CA GLY A 194 19.18 8.56 3.70
C GLY A 194 18.87 8.36 5.19
N LEU A 195 17.90 7.51 5.54
CA LEU A 195 17.51 7.15 6.91
C LEU A 195 18.04 5.79 7.39
N SER A 196 18.57 4.93 6.52
CA SER A 196 18.96 3.54 6.87
C SER A 196 20.41 3.18 6.54
N SER A 197 21.03 3.90 5.58
CA SER A 197 22.30 3.50 4.96
C SER A 197 23.51 4.38 5.32
N TYR A 198 23.32 5.45 6.10
CA TYR A 198 24.36 6.44 6.41
C TYR A 198 24.74 6.50 7.90
N GLY A 199 24.56 5.40 8.64
CA GLY A 199 25.07 5.28 10.01
C GLY A 199 26.60 5.21 10.09
N LYS A 200 27.18 5.50 11.28
CA LYS A 200 28.64 5.53 11.51
C LYS A 200 29.42 4.33 10.97
N ASP A 201 28.85 3.13 11.07
CA ASP A 201 29.53 1.87 10.74
C ASP A 201 29.28 1.45 9.28
N ARG A 202 28.57 2.27 8.48
CA ARG A 202 28.23 1.94 7.09
C ARG A 202 29.35 2.36 6.13
N PRO A 203 29.63 1.57 5.06
CA PRO A 203 30.68 1.86 4.09
C PRO A 203 30.70 3.31 3.53
N PRO A 204 29.54 3.93 3.20
CA PRO A 204 29.54 5.31 2.73
C PRO A 204 30.16 6.29 3.74
N VAL A 205 29.90 6.13 5.04
CA VAL A 205 30.42 7.01 6.10
C VAL A 205 31.86 6.67 6.44
N THR A 206 32.21 5.39 6.59
CA THR A 206 33.56 4.97 6.95
C THR A 206 34.59 5.29 5.86
N SER A 207 34.16 5.40 4.60
CA SER A 207 35.00 5.92 3.51
C SER A 207 35.37 7.40 3.63
N GLY A 208 34.73 8.15 4.54
CA GLY A 208 34.87 9.61 4.68
C GLY A 208 34.12 10.43 3.63
N ARG A 209 33.43 9.79 2.69
CA ARG A 209 32.73 10.49 1.59
C ARG A 209 31.42 11.14 2.01
N PHE A 210 30.77 10.64 3.06
CA PHE A 210 29.42 11.03 3.47
C PHE A 210 29.33 11.34 4.96
N ARG A 211 28.47 12.30 5.34
CA ARG A 211 28.23 12.62 6.74
C ARG A 211 27.45 11.50 7.39
N GLU A 212 27.81 11.21 8.64
CA GLU A 212 27.02 10.35 9.48
C GLU A 212 25.60 10.91 9.64
N PHE A 213 24.64 10.01 9.48
CA PHE A 213 23.28 10.15 9.95
C PHE A 213 22.86 8.76 10.45
N GLY A 214 22.82 8.60 11.78
CA GLY A 214 22.48 7.32 12.41
C GLY A 214 21.18 6.77 11.83
N PRO A 215 21.06 5.44 11.62
CA PRO A 215 19.88 4.90 10.97
C PRO A 215 18.66 5.16 11.86
N THR A 216 17.78 6.06 11.44
CA THR A 216 16.47 6.25 12.07
C THR A 216 15.48 5.20 11.56
N VAL A 217 15.80 4.53 10.46
CA VAL A 217 15.04 3.38 9.96
C VAL A 217 15.96 2.16 9.95
N VAL A 218 15.56 1.12 10.69
CA VAL A 218 16.23 -0.18 10.72
C VAL A 218 15.34 -1.18 9.98
N GLU A 219 15.75 -1.50 8.75
CA GLU A 219 15.04 -2.47 7.93
C GLU A 219 14.92 -3.84 8.63
N GLY A 220 13.75 -4.48 8.51
CA GLY A 220 13.46 -5.74 9.19
C GLY A 220 13.27 -5.65 10.70
N ASN A 221 13.49 -4.48 11.32
CA ASN A 221 13.32 -4.28 12.76
C ASN A 221 12.72 -2.90 13.09
N ALA A 222 11.40 -2.79 12.97
CA ALA A 222 10.75 -1.51 13.25
C ALA A 222 10.69 -1.14 14.75
N ASN A 223 11.00 -2.05 15.69
CA ASN A 223 11.24 -1.68 17.11
C ASN A 223 12.46 -0.79 17.29
N GLN A 224 13.46 -0.91 16.41
CA GLN A 224 14.65 -0.07 16.42
C GLN A 224 14.53 1.15 15.50
N SER A 225 13.39 1.31 14.83
CA SER A 225 13.15 2.45 13.93
C SER A 225 12.43 3.58 14.68
N ASP A 226 12.82 4.82 14.40
CA ASP A 226 12.09 6.03 14.74
C ASP A 226 10.94 6.24 13.75
N ILE A 227 9.82 5.58 14.04
CA ILE A 227 8.61 5.60 13.21
C ILE A 227 8.01 7.00 13.09
N GLU A 228 7.90 7.71 14.20
CA GLU A 228 7.30 9.05 14.21
C GLU A 228 8.22 10.08 13.52
N GLY A 229 9.54 9.96 13.67
CA GLY A 229 10.50 10.77 12.93
C GLY A 229 10.42 10.53 11.42
N ALA A 230 10.35 9.28 10.98
CA ALA A 230 10.15 8.94 9.57
C ALA A 230 8.84 9.52 9.04
N ARG A 231 7.71 9.25 9.73
CA ARG A 231 6.38 9.79 9.38
C ARG A 231 6.38 11.33 9.29
N ALA A 232 7.03 12.02 10.23
CA ALA A 232 7.12 13.47 10.24
C ALA A 232 7.88 14.02 9.02
N LEU A 233 8.98 13.38 8.62
CA LEU A 233 9.75 13.78 7.44
C LEU A 233 8.90 13.66 6.15
N TYR A 234 8.24 12.52 5.93
CA TYR A 234 7.35 12.33 4.79
C TYR A 234 6.11 13.25 4.85
N GLY A 235 5.58 13.50 6.05
CA GLY A 235 4.49 14.45 6.27
C GLY A 235 4.86 15.88 5.86
N ARG A 236 6.12 16.28 6.08
CA ARG A 236 6.64 17.58 5.61
C ARG A 236 6.67 17.68 4.09
N VAL A 237 7.01 16.59 3.39
CA VAL A 237 6.92 16.52 1.92
C VAL A 237 5.48 16.72 1.45
N THR A 238 4.53 16.02 2.07
CA THR A 238 3.09 16.19 1.80
C THR A 238 2.63 17.64 2.01
N GLN A 239 3.06 18.29 3.10
CA GLN A 239 2.70 19.67 3.39
C GLN A 239 3.28 20.66 2.36
N ALA A 240 4.54 20.47 1.96
CA ALA A 240 5.16 21.28 0.92
C ALA A 240 4.44 21.11 -0.42
N LEU A 241 4.09 19.87 -0.80
CA LEU A 241 3.34 19.59 -2.02
C LEU A 241 1.96 20.25 -2.03
N ARG A 242 1.20 20.16 -0.94
CA ARG A 242 -0.09 20.86 -0.81
C ARG A 242 0.03 22.38 -0.97
N SER A 243 1.17 22.94 -0.60
CA SER A 243 1.43 24.39 -0.74
C SER A 243 1.72 24.78 -2.19
N VAL A 244 2.42 23.92 -2.94
CA VAL A 244 2.81 24.16 -4.34
C VAL A 244 1.71 23.75 -5.33
N ARG A 245 0.94 22.70 -5.01
CA ARG A 245 -0.12 22.08 -5.80
C ARG A 245 -1.40 21.91 -4.96
N PRO A 246 -2.13 23.00 -4.66
CA PRO A 246 -3.29 22.96 -3.77
C PRO A 246 -4.46 22.11 -4.28
N ASN A 247 -4.49 21.81 -5.59
CA ASN A 247 -5.49 20.94 -6.20
C ASN A 247 -5.19 19.44 -6.01
N GLY A 248 -3.99 19.08 -5.53
CA GLY A 248 -3.60 17.68 -5.34
C GLY A 248 -3.36 16.92 -6.64
N ASP A 249 -3.05 17.62 -7.73
CA ASP A 249 -2.72 17.10 -9.06
C ASP A 249 -1.32 16.48 -9.11
N TYR A 250 -1.06 15.55 -8.19
CA TYR A 250 0.19 14.78 -8.14
C TYR A 250 0.00 13.40 -7.51
N VAL A 251 0.97 12.52 -7.77
CA VAL A 251 1.13 11.22 -7.10
C VAL A 251 2.39 11.28 -6.21
N LEU A 252 2.28 10.79 -4.98
CA LEU A 252 3.39 10.71 -4.03
C LEU A 252 3.60 9.26 -3.61
N SER A 253 4.72 8.67 -4.03
CA SER A 253 5.13 7.32 -3.68
C SER A 253 6.15 7.34 -2.54
N VAL A 254 5.77 6.74 -1.41
CA VAL A 254 6.62 6.56 -0.22
C VAL A 254 7.40 5.25 -0.37
N CYS A 255 8.72 5.34 -0.50
CA CYS A 255 9.61 4.20 -0.67
C CYS A 255 10.42 3.98 0.62
N LEU A 256 9.83 3.23 1.56
CA LEU A 256 10.46 2.79 2.80
C LEU A 256 10.49 1.26 2.94
N TRP A 257 10.22 0.54 1.85
CA TRP A 257 10.35 -0.91 1.75
C TRP A 257 9.55 -1.71 2.78
N GLY A 258 8.43 -1.17 3.28
CA GLY A 258 7.66 -1.74 4.39
C GLY A 258 8.24 -1.48 5.78
N ALA A 259 9.43 -0.89 5.89
CA ALA A 259 10.08 -0.56 7.15
C ALA A 259 9.36 0.57 7.92
N ALA A 260 9.75 0.78 9.17
CA ALA A 260 9.17 1.77 10.07
C ALA A 260 7.62 1.70 10.18
N ASN A 261 7.04 0.50 10.00
CA ASN A 261 5.59 0.25 10.00
C ASN A 261 4.82 1.22 9.07
N VAL A 262 5.37 1.51 7.89
CA VAL A 262 4.76 2.44 6.92
C VAL A 262 3.34 2.06 6.54
N ARG A 263 2.95 0.79 6.68
CA ARG A 263 1.56 0.32 6.54
C ARG A 263 0.56 1.14 7.38
N SER A 264 0.92 1.51 8.61
CA SER A 264 0.01 2.16 9.57
C SER A 264 -0.19 3.66 9.33
N TRP A 265 0.74 4.33 8.63
CA TRP A 265 0.74 5.79 8.46
C TRP A 265 0.96 6.26 7.02
N GLY A 266 1.32 5.37 6.09
CA GLY A 266 1.63 5.71 4.69
C GLY A 266 0.46 6.41 3.99
N ALA A 267 -0.78 6.00 4.29
CA ALA A 267 -2.00 6.62 3.77
C ALA A 267 -2.23 8.08 4.23
N GLU A 268 -1.49 8.55 5.24
CA GLU A 268 -1.59 9.93 5.71
C GLU A 268 -0.64 10.88 4.97
N VAL A 269 0.42 10.32 4.35
CA VAL A 269 1.54 11.10 3.80
C VAL A 269 1.93 10.69 2.38
N GLY A 270 1.21 9.75 1.75
CA GLY A 270 1.43 9.32 0.38
C GLY A 270 0.16 8.82 -0.28
N THR A 271 0.17 8.78 -1.61
CA THR A 271 -0.88 8.11 -2.40
C THR A 271 -0.61 6.61 -2.54
N MET A 272 0.65 6.21 -2.37
CA MET A 272 1.09 4.81 -2.37
C MET A 272 2.33 4.63 -1.50
N TRP A 273 2.56 3.43 -0.99
CA TRP A 273 3.75 3.11 -0.19
C TRP A 273 4.26 1.69 -0.42
N ARG A 274 5.59 1.58 -0.55
CA ARG A 274 6.28 0.30 -0.75
C ARG A 274 6.06 -0.64 0.44
N THR A 275 5.70 -1.89 0.16
CA THR A 275 5.44 -2.93 1.18
C THR A 275 6.60 -3.88 1.41
N SER A 276 7.57 -3.90 0.51
CA SER A 276 8.69 -4.84 0.44
C SER A 276 10.00 -4.15 0.05
N ARG A 277 11.11 -4.87 0.24
CA ARG A 277 12.38 -4.58 -0.45
C ARG A 277 12.22 -4.66 -1.96
N ASP A 278 13.25 -4.17 -2.65
CA ASP A 278 13.25 -4.11 -4.11
C ASP A 278 13.04 -5.50 -4.70
N ILE A 279 12.13 -5.56 -5.67
CA ILE A 279 11.90 -6.75 -6.46
C ILE A 279 13.15 -7.07 -7.28
N ALA A 280 13.31 -8.35 -7.63
CA ALA A 280 14.25 -8.76 -8.65
C ALA A 280 13.50 -9.60 -9.69
N ASN A 281 14.07 -9.69 -10.90
CA ASN A 281 13.52 -10.40 -12.06
C ASN A 281 13.50 -11.94 -11.97
N THR A 282 13.26 -12.48 -10.78
CA THR A 282 13.13 -13.92 -10.52
C THR A 282 11.78 -14.24 -9.88
N PHE A 283 11.23 -15.42 -10.19
CA PHE A 283 9.93 -15.84 -9.67
C PHE A 283 9.85 -15.85 -8.13
N PRO A 284 10.85 -16.35 -7.37
CA PRO A 284 10.80 -16.34 -5.91
C PRO A 284 10.73 -14.93 -5.31
N GLN A 285 11.44 -13.95 -5.90
CA GLN A 285 11.37 -12.57 -5.43
C GLN A 285 10.02 -11.93 -5.73
N MET A 286 9.45 -12.15 -6.92
CA MET A 286 8.09 -11.70 -7.23
C MET A 286 7.07 -12.25 -6.23
N VAL A 287 7.18 -13.54 -5.89
CA VAL A 287 6.30 -14.18 -4.89
C VAL A 287 6.50 -13.61 -3.49
N HIS A 288 7.75 -13.34 -3.08
CA HIS A 288 8.04 -12.69 -1.81
C HIS A 288 7.39 -11.30 -1.72
N ASN A 289 7.58 -10.47 -2.75
CA ASN A 289 6.99 -9.14 -2.84
C ASN A 289 5.46 -9.20 -2.79
N PHE A 290 4.84 -10.11 -3.53
CA PHE A 290 3.39 -10.34 -3.48
C PHE A 290 2.91 -10.72 -2.07
N ASP A 291 3.61 -11.61 -1.38
CA ASP A 291 3.24 -12.04 -0.02
C ASP A 291 3.26 -10.87 0.99
N THR A 292 4.07 -9.84 0.77
CA THR A 292 4.09 -8.64 1.64
C THR A 292 2.81 -7.81 1.57
N VAL A 293 2.05 -7.90 0.47
CA VAL A 293 0.83 -7.12 0.23
C VAL A 293 -0.44 -7.95 0.34
N ALA A 294 -0.40 -9.26 0.08
CA ALA A 294 -1.58 -10.13 -0.03
C ALA A 294 -2.50 -10.15 1.22
N THR A 295 -2.00 -9.68 2.37
CA THR A 295 -2.69 -9.66 3.67
C THR A 295 -2.90 -8.23 4.21
N ARG A 296 -2.86 -7.21 3.34
CA ARG A 296 -3.00 -5.79 3.68
C ARG A 296 -4.23 -5.13 3.06
N GLU A 297 -5.26 -5.91 2.78
CA GLU A 297 -6.45 -5.52 2.01
C GLU A 297 -7.13 -4.26 2.54
N PHE A 298 -7.25 -4.07 3.86
CA PHE A 298 -7.89 -2.88 4.44
C PHE A 298 -7.02 -1.62 4.46
N TYR A 299 -5.75 -1.72 4.09
CA TYR A 299 -4.86 -0.56 3.98
C TYR A 299 -4.87 0.04 2.58
N ALA A 300 -5.41 -0.67 1.58
CA ALA A 300 -5.57 -0.18 0.22
C ALA A 300 -7.00 0.33 -0.05
N GLY A 301 -7.12 1.30 -0.96
CA GLY A 301 -8.38 1.83 -1.46
C GLY A 301 -8.15 3.08 -2.30
N PRO A 302 -9.21 3.70 -2.85
CA PRO A 302 -9.07 4.92 -3.65
C PRO A 302 -8.23 5.98 -2.94
N GLY A 303 -7.15 6.43 -3.60
CA GLY A 303 -6.19 7.40 -3.09
C GLY A 303 -5.08 6.87 -2.19
N ARG A 304 -5.04 5.55 -1.89
CA ARG A 304 -4.11 4.95 -0.92
C ARG A 304 -3.76 3.50 -1.33
N TRP A 305 -2.57 3.27 -1.86
CA TRP A 305 -2.23 1.98 -2.47
C TRP A 305 -1.02 1.31 -1.83
N ASN A 306 -1.15 0.01 -1.54
CA ASN A 306 -0.01 -0.82 -1.19
C ASN A 306 0.81 -1.10 -2.46
N ASP A 307 2.12 -0.87 -2.40
CA ASP A 307 3.03 -1.02 -3.53
C ASP A 307 4.02 -2.18 -3.30
N PRO A 308 3.79 -3.37 -3.90
CA PRO A 308 4.74 -4.49 -3.86
C PRO A 308 5.92 -4.33 -4.84
N ASP A 309 6.18 -3.11 -5.33
CA ASP A 309 7.23 -2.72 -6.26
C ASP A 309 6.89 -2.89 -7.75
N MET A 310 7.80 -2.41 -8.61
CA MET A 310 7.69 -2.39 -10.07
C MET A 310 7.48 -3.78 -10.69
N LEU A 311 6.94 -3.79 -11.91
CA LEU A 311 6.79 -4.98 -12.74
C LEU A 311 8.12 -5.32 -13.41
N GLU A 312 8.57 -6.57 -13.24
CA GLU A 312 9.72 -7.15 -13.96
C GLU A 312 9.31 -7.81 -15.29
N ILE A 313 8.07 -7.57 -15.74
CA ILE A 313 7.50 -8.15 -16.96
C ILE A 313 8.25 -7.67 -18.19
N GLY A 314 8.96 -8.59 -18.84
CA GLY A 314 9.89 -8.34 -19.92
C GLY A 314 11.36 -8.58 -19.54
N ASN A 315 11.65 -8.83 -18.26
CA ASN A 315 12.99 -9.10 -17.71
C ASN A 315 13.06 -10.52 -17.11
N GLY A 316 14.24 -11.15 -17.17
CA GLY A 316 14.55 -12.39 -16.44
C GLY A 316 13.51 -13.50 -16.62
N ASP A 317 12.99 -14.01 -15.50
CA ASP A 317 11.96 -15.07 -15.45
C ASP A 317 10.59 -14.64 -16.02
N PHE A 318 10.44 -13.39 -16.49
CA PHE A 318 9.20 -12.83 -17.02
C PHE A 318 9.37 -12.27 -18.44
N ASP A 319 10.38 -12.71 -19.18
CA ASP A 319 10.66 -12.27 -20.54
C ASP A 319 9.68 -12.87 -21.59
N GLY A 320 9.89 -12.55 -22.86
CA GLY A 320 9.05 -13.03 -23.97
C GLY A 320 9.05 -14.55 -24.19
N LYS A 321 9.95 -15.31 -23.54
CA LYS A 321 9.98 -16.78 -23.56
C LYS A 321 9.26 -17.39 -22.35
N HIS A 322 8.99 -16.59 -21.31
CA HIS A 322 8.36 -16.99 -20.05
C HIS A 322 7.01 -16.26 -19.86
N LEU A 323 6.16 -16.28 -20.89
CA LEU A 323 4.88 -15.57 -20.88
C LEU A 323 3.90 -16.07 -19.80
N LEU A 324 4.02 -17.33 -19.36
CA LEU A 324 3.20 -17.87 -18.27
C LEU A 324 3.52 -17.14 -16.97
N GLU A 325 4.79 -17.09 -16.57
CA GLU A 325 5.23 -16.35 -15.38
C GLU A 325 4.94 -14.85 -15.50
N ALA A 326 5.11 -14.26 -16.67
CA ALA A 326 4.76 -12.85 -16.91
C ALA A 326 3.25 -12.59 -16.71
N ARG A 327 2.37 -13.50 -17.18
CA ARG A 327 0.92 -13.42 -16.93
C ARG A 327 0.61 -13.57 -15.45
N THR A 328 1.26 -14.52 -14.78
CA THR A 328 1.14 -14.71 -13.33
C THR A 328 1.49 -13.43 -12.58
N HIS A 329 2.63 -12.81 -12.90
CA HIS A 329 3.07 -11.57 -12.25
C HIS A 329 2.04 -10.43 -12.43
N LEU A 330 1.54 -10.19 -13.65
CA LEU A 330 0.55 -9.15 -13.88
C LEU A 330 -0.79 -9.46 -13.19
N GLY A 331 -1.25 -10.70 -13.26
CA GLY A 331 -2.50 -11.13 -12.61
C GLY A 331 -2.47 -10.93 -11.10
N LEU A 332 -1.34 -11.27 -10.46
CA LEU A 332 -1.13 -11.09 -9.03
C LEU A 332 -1.16 -9.61 -8.63
N TRP A 333 -0.47 -8.72 -9.36
CA TRP A 333 -0.52 -7.28 -9.10
C TRP A 333 -1.93 -6.70 -9.37
N ALA A 334 -2.60 -7.18 -10.40
CA ALA A 334 -3.94 -6.73 -10.75
C ALA A 334 -4.98 -7.08 -9.68
N ILE A 335 -4.99 -8.32 -9.19
CA ILE A 335 -6.00 -8.77 -8.20
C ILE A 335 -5.84 -8.05 -6.87
N VAL A 336 -4.62 -7.65 -6.47
CA VAL A 336 -4.40 -6.90 -5.23
C VAL A 336 -4.52 -5.37 -5.37
N ALA A 337 -4.87 -4.87 -6.56
CA ALA A 337 -4.92 -3.43 -6.84
C ALA A 337 -3.57 -2.72 -6.57
N ALA A 338 -2.46 -3.37 -6.93
CA ALA A 338 -1.13 -2.77 -6.86
C ALA A 338 -0.94 -1.74 -8.00
N PRO A 339 -0.08 -0.72 -7.82
CA PRO A 339 0.41 0.10 -8.92
C PRO A 339 1.04 -0.77 -10.02
N LEU A 340 0.81 -0.43 -11.29
CA LEU A 340 1.37 -1.16 -12.44
C LEU A 340 2.47 -0.31 -13.09
N MET A 341 3.66 -0.35 -12.48
CA MET A 341 4.83 0.42 -12.93
C MET A 341 5.79 -0.50 -13.68
N ILE A 342 5.90 -0.35 -15.00
CA ILE A 342 6.80 -1.16 -15.85
C ILE A 342 8.26 -0.81 -15.54
N GLY A 343 9.10 -1.82 -15.28
CA GLY A 343 10.55 -1.67 -15.06
C GLY A 343 11.44 -2.10 -16.24
N THR A 344 10.86 -2.56 -17.34
CA THR A 344 11.62 -3.10 -18.49
C THR A 344 12.15 -2.02 -19.43
N ASP A 345 13.30 -2.29 -20.05
CA ASP A 345 13.81 -1.53 -21.20
C ASP A 345 12.88 -1.72 -22.41
N LEU A 346 12.01 -0.74 -22.62
CA LEU A 346 10.98 -0.78 -23.67
C LEU A 346 11.55 -0.73 -25.09
N SER A 347 12.83 -0.41 -25.28
CA SER A 347 13.46 -0.51 -26.61
C SER A 347 13.69 -1.97 -27.05
N LYS A 348 13.65 -2.92 -26.12
CA LYS A 348 13.94 -4.35 -26.35
C LYS A 348 12.74 -5.26 -26.10
N VAL A 349 11.60 -4.69 -25.72
CA VAL A 349 10.42 -5.45 -25.32
C VAL A 349 9.74 -6.12 -26.53
N SER A 350 9.31 -7.37 -26.37
CA SER A 350 8.63 -8.08 -27.45
C SER A 350 7.17 -7.61 -27.60
N PRO A 351 6.58 -7.72 -28.80
CA PRO A 351 5.15 -7.43 -28.99
C PRO A 351 4.24 -8.25 -28.06
N ALA A 352 4.61 -9.50 -27.78
CA ALA A 352 3.85 -10.36 -26.87
C ALA A 352 3.80 -9.82 -25.43
N ILE A 353 4.88 -9.21 -24.95
CA ILE A 353 4.91 -8.56 -23.63
C ILE A 353 4.08 -7.28 -23.64
N ILE A 354 4.16 -6.48 -24.71
CA ILE A 354 3.32 -5.29 -24.90
C ILE A 354 1.82 -5.66 -24.87
N ASP A 355 1.42 -6.72 -25.58
CA ASP A 355 0.03 -7.18 -25.58
C ASP A 355 -0.42 -7.73 -24.23
N LEU A 356 0.47 -8.40 -23.50
CA LEU A 356 0.23 -8.87 -22.15
C LEU A 356 -0.01 -7.70 -21.19
N LEU A 357 0.84 -6.67 -21.21
CA LEU A 357 0.74 -5.49 -20.34
C LEU A 357 -0.57 -4.72 -20.57
N LYS A 358 -1.10 -4.74 -21.80
CA LYS A 358 -2.38 -4.08 -22.17
C LYS A 358 -3.62 -4.95 -22.00
N ALA A 359 -3.51 -6.18 -21.46
CA ALA A 359 -4.62 -7.13 -21.38
C ALA A 359 -5.89 -6.46 -20.78
N PRO A 360 -6.93 -6.15 -21.59
CA PRO A 360 -7.93 -5.16 -21.21
C PRO A 360 -8.74 -5.50 -19.95
N GLU A 361 -9.16 -6.76 -19.81
CA GLU A 361 -9.95 -7.19 -18.65
C GLU A 361 -9.09 -7.33 -17.39
N VAL A 362 -7.81 -7.65 -17.52
CA VAL A 362 -6.85 -7.71 -16.40
C VAL A 362 -6.55 -6.31 -15.87
N VAL A 363 -6.29 -5.36 -16.79
CA VAL A 363 -6.12 -3.95 -16.45
C VAL A 363 -7.41 -3.38 -15.84
N ALA A 364 -8.58 -3.72 -16.38
CA ALA A 364 -9.86 -3.29 -15.80
C ALA A 364 -10.10 -3.82 -14.38
N ILE A 365 -9.65 -5.04 -14.07
CA ILE A 365 -9.70 -5.58 -12.69
C ILE A 365 -8.80 -4.76 -11.74
N ASN A 366 -7.60 -4.38 -12.19
CA ASN A 366 -6.73 -3.51 -11.40
C ASN A 366 -7.35 -2.11 -11.20
N GLN A 367 -7.87 -1.54 -12.28
CA GLN A 367 -8.41 -0.17 -12.38
C GLN A 367 -9.90 -0.05 -11.98
N ASP A 368 -10.50 -1.09 -11.39
CA ASP A 368 -11.88 -1.03 -10.94
C ASP A 368 -12.09 0.13 -9.92
N PRO A 369 -13.09 1.00 -10.11
CA PRO A 369 -13.23 2.24 -9.34
C PRO A 369 -13.64 2.03 -7.89
N ALA A 370 -14.11 0.84 -7.49
CA ALA A 370 -14.31 0.55 -6.07
C ALA A 370 -12.97 0.43 -5.31
N GLY A 371 -11.87 0.21 -6.04
CA GLY A 371 -10.52 0.21 -5.49
C GLY A 371 -10.31 -0.87 -4.44
N HIS A 372 -11.07 -1.96 -4.48
CA HIS A 372 -10.91 -3.06 -3.54
C HIS A 372 -9.64 -3.84 -3.87
N GLN A 373 -8.80 -4.08 -2.87
CA GLN A 373 -7.76 -5.11 -2.96
C GLN A 373 -8.42 -6.50 -2.86
N GLY A 374 -7.88 -7.49 -3.57
CA GLY A 374 -8.31 -8.89 -3.47
C GLY A 374 -8.04 -9.48 -2.09
N VAL A 375 -9.00 -10.28 -1.61
CA VAL A 375 -8.95 -10.97 -0.31
C VAL A 375 -8.57 -12.42 -0.52
N VAL A 376 -7.65 -12.94 0.30
CA VAL A 376 -7.30 -14.36 0.30
C VAL A 376 -8.49 -15.18 0.80
N ALA A 377 -9.13 -15.92 -0.11
CA ALA A 377 -10.22 -16.85 0.20
C ALA A 377 -9.67 -18.22 0.62
N TYR A 378 -8.55 -18.64 0.04
CA TYR A 378 -7.84 -19.88 0.35
C TYR A 378 -6.33 -19.67 0.29
N ALA A 379 -5.59 -20.30 1.22
CA ALA A 379 -4.15 -20.41 1.12
C ALA A 379 -3.61 -21.68 1.80
N ASP A 380 -2.64 -22.33 1.15
CA ASP A 380 -1.71 -23.28 1.76
C ASP A 380 -0.26 -22.95 1.35
N SER A 381 0.66 -23.93 1.42
CA SER A 381 2.06 -23.76 0.98
C SER A 381 2.20 -23.44 -0.51
N ASP A 382 1.39 -24.09 -1.33
CA ASP A 382 1.57 -24.19 -2.78
C ASP A 382 0.46 -23.47 -3.57
N ARG A 383 -0.68 -23.19 -2.94
CA ARG A 383 -1.91 -22.77 -3.62
C ARG A 383 -2.55 -21.59 -2.91
N GLN A 384 -3.00 -20.62 -3.70
CA GLN A 384 -3.80 -19.49 -3.19
C GLN A 384 -5.02 -19.24 -4.10
N ILE A 385 -6.13 -18.83 -3.49
CA ILE A 385 -7.30 -18.28 -4.19
C ILE A 385 -7.56 -16.89 -3.63
N LEU A 386 -7.52 -15.87 -4.49
CA LEU A 386 -7.83 -14.48 -4.13
C LEU A 386 -9.11 -14.04 -4.83
N VAL A 387 -9.95 -13.28 -4.12
CA VAL A 387 -11.23 -12.78 -4.63
C VAL A 387 -11.32 -11.28 -4.41
N LYS A 388 -11.56 -10.53 -5.49
CA LYS A 388 -11.81 -9.09 -5.47
C LYS A 388 -13.24 -8.83 -5.91
N THR A 389 -14.01 -8.14 -5.07
CA THR A 389 -15.32 -7.61 -5.48
C THR A 389 -15.10 -6.40 -6.36
N LEU A 390 -15.73 -6.38 -7.54
CA LEU A 390 -15.72 -5.25 -8.47
C LEU A 390 -16.85 -4.27 -8.12
N SER A 391 -16.76 -3.06 -8.64
CA SER A 391 -17.71 -1.96 -8.40
C SER A 391 -19.16 -2.28 -8.77
N ASP A 392 -19.38 -3.18 -9.73
CA ASP A 392 -20.70 -3.67 -10.14
C ASP A 392 -21.18 -4.91 -9.37
N GLY A 393 -20.41 -5.38 -8.39
CA GLY A 393 -20.73 -6.55 -7.56
C GLY A 393 -20.16 -7.87 -8.09
N ARG A 394 -19.73 -7.97 -9.36
CA ARG A 394 -19.05 -9.17 -9.88
C ARG A 394 -17.77 -9.48 -9.09
N LYS A 395 -17.28 -10.71 -9.18
CA LYS A 395 -16.07 -11.15 -8.46
C LYS A 395 -14.95 -11.45 -9.43
N ALA A 396 -13.86 -10.69 -9.39
CA ALA A 396 -12.61 -11.18 -9.96
C ALA A 396 -12.03 -12.26 -9.03
N VAL A 397 -11.61 -13.40 -9.58
CA VAL A 397 -11.02 -14.50 -8.84
C VAL A 397 -9.74 -14.98 -9.50
N LEU A 398 -8.68 -15.07 -8.70
CA LEU A 398 -7.36 -15.54 -9.13
C LEU A 398 -7.02 -16.84 -8.40
N LEU A 399 -6.72 -17.89 -9.17
CA LEU A 399 -6.19 -19.17 -8.66
C LEU A 399 -4.71 -19.18 -8.95
N PHE A 400 -3.86 -19.33 -7.93
CA PHE A 400 -2.41 -19.24 -8.07
C PHE A 400 -1.72 -20.51 -7.60
N ASN A 401 -1.05 -21.20 -8.53
CA ASN A 401 -0.10 -22.27 -8.23
C ASN A 401 1.29 -21.68 -8.01
N ARG A 402 1.77 -21.71 -6.78
CA ARG A 402 3.07 -21.21 -6.35
C ARG A 402 4.20 -22.21 -6.57
N SER A 403 3.84 -23.49 -6.73
CA SER A 403 4.78 -24.59 -6.69
C SER A 403 5.45 -24.85 -8.05
N GLY A 404 6.51 -25.65 -8.01
CA GLY A 404 7.19 -26.19 -9.19
C GLY A 404 6.50 -27.41 -9.82
N ALA A 405 5.30 -27.78 -9.39
CA ALA A 405 4.56 -28.95 -9.86
C ALA A 405 3.13 -28.58 -10.27
N ASN A 406 2.46 -29.43 -11.06
CA ASN A 406 1.04 -29.27 -11.32
C ASN A 406 0.24 -29.32 -10.01
N ALA A 407 -0.79 -28.49 -9.88
CA ALA A 407 -1.62 -28.44 -8.70
C ALA A 407 -3.11 -28.43 -9.05
N ARG A 408 -3.91 -29.18 -8.29
CA ARG A 408 -5.36 -29.18 -8.40
C ARG A 408 -5.98 -28.15 -7.47
N PHE A 409 -7.00 -27.47 -7.96
CA PHE A 409 -7.77 -26.47 -7.24
C PHE A 409 -9.26 -26.83 -7.32
N THR A 410 -9.97 -26.57 -6.23
CA THR A 410 -11.42 -26.56 -6.15
C THR A 410 -11.88 -25.14 -5.81
N LEU A 411 -12.44 -24.43 -6.79
CA LEU A 411 -13.11 -23.16 -6.58
C LEU A 411 -14.55 -23.42 -6.13
N THR A 412 -14.96 -22.83 -5.01
CA THR A 412 -16.33 -22.95 -4.49
C THR A 412 -17.10 -21.65 -4.67
N ALA A 413 -18.44 -21.73 -4.76
CA ALA A 413 -19.29 -20.54 -4.74
C ALA A 413 -19.12 -19.74 -3.43
N GLU A 414 -18.83 -20.43 -2.31
CA GLU A 414 -18.59 -19.80 -1.01
C GLU A 414 -17.31 -18.95 -0.99
N HIS A 415 -16.23 -19.36 -1.67
CA HIS A 415 -15.05 -18.48 -1.84
C HIS A 415 -15.42 -17.15 -2.49
N LEU A 416 -16.37 -17.18 -3.44
CA LEU A 416 -16.87 -16.02 -4.16
C LEU A 416 -17.96 -15.26 -3.38
N LYS A 417 -18.35 -15.74 -2.19
CA LYS A 417 -19.52 -15.25 -1.43
C LYS A 417 -20.78 -15.23 -2.29
N MET A 418 -20.94 -16.29 -3.08
CA MET A 418 -22.11 -16.57 -3.91
C MET A 418 -22.89 -17.76 -3.36
N ASP A 419 -24.16 -17.83 -3.71
CA ASP A 419 -25.05 -18.91 -3.31
C ASP A 419 -24.67 -20.21 -4.02
N ALA A 420 -24.32 -21.23 -3.22
CA ALA A 420 -23.89 -22.53 -3.72
C ALA A 420 -24.99 -23.32 -4.46
N ALA A 421 -26.27 -22.98 -4.26
CA ALA A 421 -27.39 -23.59 -4.96
C ALA A 421 -27.72 -22.89 -6.30
N ALA A 422 -27.04 -21.80 -6.62
CA ALA A 422 -27.25 -21.04 -7.85
C ALA A 422 -26.07 -21.22 -8.84
N PRO A 423 -26.32 -21.06 -10.15
CA PRO A 423 -25.25 -21.04 -11.13
C PRO A 423 -24.31 -19.84 -10.97
N VAL A 424 -23.00 -20.09 -11.11
CA VAL A 424 -21.92 -19.10 -11.18
C VAL A 424 -21.27 -19.21 -12.57
N ALA A 425 -21.42 -18.18 -13.39
CA ALA A 425 -20.75 -18.06 -14.68
C ALA A 425 -19.33 -17.50 -14.50
N LEU A 426 -18.36 -18.04 -15.22
CA LEU A 426 -16.98 -17.57 -15.24
C LEU A 426 -16.64 -17.05 -16.63
N ARG A 427 -15.94 -15.92 -16.68
CA ARG A 427 -15.32 -15.36 -17.88
C ARG A 427 -13.81 -15.28 -17.66
N ASP A 428 -13.02 -15.84 -18.55
CA ASP A 428 -11.56 -15.79 -18.51
C ASP A 428 -11.08 -14.39 -18.93
N ALA A 429 -10.37 -13.70 -18.03
CA ALA A 429 -9.90 -12.33 -18.26
C ALA A 429 -8.77 -12.25 -19.30
N TRP A 430 -8.01 -13.33 -19.49
CA TRP A 430 -6.94 -13.41 -20.48
C TRP A 430 -7.50 -13.73 -21.87
N ALA A 431 -8.37 -14.73 -21.96
CA ALA A 431 -8.98 -15.15 -23.21
C ALA A 431 -10.12 -14.20 -23.65
N ARG A 432 -10.67 -13.41 -22.72
CA ARG A 432 -11.85 -12.56 -22.93
C ARG A 432 -13.04 -13.36 -23.46
N ALA A 433 -13.22 -14.55 -22.89
CA ALA A 433 -14.20 -15.52 -23.33
C ALA A 433 -14.88 -16.18 -22.14
N GLU A 434 -16.10 -16.64 -22.35
CA GLU A 434 -16.83 -17.40 -21.34
C GLU A 434 -16.09 -18.72 -21.06
N ALA A 435 -15.84 -19.01 -19.79
CA ALA A 435 -15.13 -20.17 -19.27
C ALA A 435 -16.09 -21.18 -18.60
N GLY A 436 -17.37 -21.14 -19.00
CA GLY A 436 -18.43 -22.03 -18.52
C GLY A 436 -19.10 -21.56 -17.22
N THR A 437 -19.99 -22.40 -16.70
CA THR A 437 -20.79 -22.15 -15.49
C THR A 437 -20.69 -23.34 -14.55
N PHE A 438 -20.75 -23.12 -13.24
CA PHE A 438 -20.79 -24.19 -12.24
C PHE A 438 -21.82 -23.90 -11.14
N THR A 439 -22.21 -24.93 -10.39
CA THR A 439 -23.04 -24.81 -9.17
C THR A 439 -22.28 -25.48 -8.02
N GLY A 440 -22.22 -24.83 -6.87
CA GLY A 440 -21.48 -25.30 -5.69
C GLY A 440 -19.96 -25.18 -5.84
N LYS A 441 -19.34 -25.95 -6.74
CA LYS A 441 -17.87 -25.95 -6.96
C LYS A 441 -17.46 -26.33 -8.37
N LYS A 442 -16.23 -25.97 -8.76
CA LYS A 442 -15.56 -26.35 -10.01
C LYS A 442 -14.09 -26.70 -9.73
N GLU A 443 -13.60 -27.73 -10.40
CA GLU A 443 -12.20 -28.14 -10.30
C GLU A 443 -11.36 -27.57 -11.45
N PHE A 444 -10.10 -27.27 -11.15
CA PHE A 444 -9.08 -26.79 -12.09
C PHE A 444 -7.78 -27.53 -11.85
N GLU A 445 -7.00 -27.74 -12.91
CA GLU A 445 -5.61 -28.18 -12.83
C GLU A 445 -4.74 -27.07 -13.41
N LEU A 446 -3.77 -26.61 -12.63
CA LEU A 446 -2.86 -25.53 -13.00
C LEU A 446 -1.46 -26.09 -13.16
N GLN A 447 -0.76 -25.60 -14.18
CA GLN A 447 0.67 -25.84 -14.39
C GLN A 447 1.51 -25.20 -13.27
N PRO A 448 2.79 -25.61 -13.10
CA PRO A 448 3.70 -24.93 -12.18
C PRO A 448 3.69 -23.42 -12.42
N ARG A 449 3.67 -22.63 -11.35
CA ARG A 449 3.77 -21.15 -11.41
C ARG A 449 2.62 -20.43 -12.15
N GLU A 450 1.58 -21.15 -12.56
CA GLU A 450 0.45 -20.58 -13.29
C GLU A 450 -0.51 -19.82 -12.38
N ALA A 451 -1.08 -18.73 -12.89
CA ALA A 451 -2.26 -18.10 -12.33
C ALA A 451 -3.38 -17.96 -13.38
N LEU A 452 -4.57 -18.46 -13.04
CA LEU A 452 -5.79 -18.23 -13.81
C LEU A 452 -6.56 -17.06 -13.19
N LEU A 453 -7.08 -16.16 -14.02
CA LEU A 453 -7.86 -14.99 -13.59
C LEU A 453 -9.20 -14.96 -14.31
N PHE A 454 -10.29 -15.00 -13.54
CA PHE A 454 -11.65 -14.96 -14.05
C PHE A 454 -12.44 -13.79 -13.48
N VAL A 455 -13.46 -13.34 -14.20
CA VAL A 455 -14.58 -12.58 -13.64
C VAL A 455 -15.77 -13.52 -13.49
N ALA A 456 -16.28 -13.64 -12.27
CA ALA A 456 -17.41 -14.47 -11.91
C ALA A 456 -18.68 -13.64 -11.69
N THR A 457 -19.80 -14.17 -12.19
CA THR A 457 -21.15 -13.59 -12.04
C THR A 457 -22.09 -14.66 -11.53
N GLY A 458 -22.90 -14.36 -10.52
CA GLY A 458 -23.84 -15.31 -9.93
C GLY A 458 -24.69 -14.66 -8.84
N ARG A 459 -25.61 -15.44 -8.27
CA ARG A 459 -26.42 -14.96 -7.13
C ARG A 459 -25.53 -14.83 -5.90
N HIS A 460 -25.52 -13.64 -5.28
CA HIS A 460 -24.79 -13.39 -4.04
C HIS A 460 -25.33 -14.21 -2.87
N LEU A 461 -24.43 -14.59 -1.96
CA LEU A 461 -24.78 -15.32 -0.73
C LEU A 461 -25.67 -14.48 0.20
N LEU A 462 -25.48 -13.16 0.21
CA LEU A 462 -26.39 -12.21 0.83
C LEU A 462 -27.31 -11.63 -0.25
N PRO A 463 -28.62 -11.95 -0.27
CA PRO A 463 -29.55 -11.43 -1.27
C PRO A 463 -29.78 -9.92 -1.15
N ARG A 464 -29.57 -9.37 0.05
CA ARG A 464 -29.57 -7.94 0.35
C ARG A 464 -28.28 -7.61 1.08
N GLY A 465 -27.57 -6.59 0.62
CA GLY A 465 -26.35 -6.13 1.28
C GLY A 465 -25.07 -6.84 0.86
N TYR A 466 -24.06 -6.80 1.73
CA TYR A 466 -22.72 -7.37 1.51
C TYR A 466 -22.01 -7.64 2.85
N PHE A 467 -21.07 -8.58 2.85
CA PHE A 467 -20.12 -8.74 3.95
C PHE A 467 -19.09 -7.61 3.90
N VAL A 468 -18.74 -7.01 5.03
CA VAL A 468 -17.75 -5.92 5.06
C VAL A 468 -16.41 -6.36 4.46
N SER A 469 -16.03 -7.63 4.64
CA SER A 469 -14.84 -8.24 4.05
C SER A 469 -14.85 -8.32 2.53
N GLU A 470 -15.96 -8.05 1.85
CA GLU A 470 -16.03 -7.95 0.39
C GLU A 470 -15.57 -6.61 -0.16
N ARG A 471 -15.59 -5.56 0.67
CA ARG A 471 -15.39 -4.18 0.24
C ARG A 471 -14.25 -3.49 1.00
N PRO A 472 -13.02 -4.06 0.98
CA PRO A 472 -11.92 -3.52 1.76
C PRO A 472 -11.55 -2.07 1.41
N GLY A 473 -11.73 -1.66 0.15
CA GLY A 473 -11.49 -0.26 -0.26
C GLY A 473 -12.43 0.78 0.38
N ASN A 474 -13.56 0.33 0.94
CA ASN A 474 -14.49 1.18 1.71
C ASN A 474 -14.15 1.24 3.21
N VAL A 475 -13.14 0.48 3.64
CA VAL A 475 -12.64 0.46 5.01
C VAL A 475 -11.39 1.33 5.12
N PHE A 476 -11.28 2.07 6.20
CA PHE A 476 -10.06 2.76 6.60
C PHE A 476 -9.69 2.35 8.02
N VAL A 477 -8.45 1.89 8.17
CA VAL A 477 -7.87 1.50 9.45
C VAL A 477 -7.38 2.76 10.14
N ALA A 478 -8.24 3.38 10.95
CA ALA A 478 -7.89 4.59 11.69
C ALA A 478 -7.04 4.28 12.94
N ARG A 479 -7.07 3.03 13.41
CA ARG A 479 -6.15 2.45 14.41
C ARG A 479 -6.22 0.93 14.31
N ASP A 480 -5.09 0.26 14.33
CA ASP A 480 -4.95 -1.20 14.07
C ASP A 480 -4.81 -2.08 15.32
N GLY A 481 -4.78 -1.48 16.53
CA GLY A 481 -4.70 -2.19 17.80
C GLY A 481 -3.31 -2.72 18.17
N ILE A 482 -2.28 -2.44 17.35
CA ILE A 482 -0.91 -2.84 17.64
C ILE A 482 -0.38 -2.00 18.80
N ARG A 483 0.13 -2.66 19.84
CA ARG A 483 0.73 -2.02 21.03
C ARG A 483 2.22 -2.25 21.16
N ALA A 484 2.71 -3.36 20.62
CA ALA A 484 4.11 -3.69 20.53
C ALA A 484 4.38 -4.06 19.08
N LEU A 485 5.43 -3.46 18.52
CA LEU A 485 5.86 -3.75 17.17
C LEU A 485 6.51 -5.15 17.20
N GLU A 486 6.13 -6.03 16.29
CA GLU A 486 6.73 -7.36 16.13
C GLU A 486 7.46 -7.40 14.79
N ALA A 487 8.51 -8.21 14.62
CA ALA A 487 9.11 -8.35 13.29
C ALA A 487 8.07 -8.91 12.29
N ASP A 488 8.17 -8.53 11.00
CA ASP A 488 7.45 -9.29 9.98
C ASP A 488 8.03 -10.73 10.00
N PRO A 489 7.21 -11.75 10.28
CA PRO A 489 7.66 -13.12 10.38
C PRO A 489 8.10 -13.62 9.02
N ILE A 490 9.07 -14.51 9.06
CA ILE A 490 9.27 -15.46 7.97
C ILE A 490 8.00 -16.31 7.89
N VAL A 491 7.33 -16.30 6.74
CA VAL A 491 6.11 -17.07 6.50
C VAL A 491 6.43 -18.55 6.58
N TYR A 492 6.13 -19.18 7.71
CA TYR A 492 6.24 -20.62 7.85
C TYR A 492 4.99 -21.27 7.24
N ARG A 493 5.13 -21.79 6.02
CA ARG A 493 4.05 -22.53 5.36
C ARG A 493 4.19 -24.02 5.70
N SER A 494 3.13 -24.59 6.28
CA SER A 494 3.07 -26.01 6.64
C SER A 494 2.97 -26.88 5.37
N LEU A 495 3.76 -27.95 5.28
CA LEU A 495 3.55 -29.00 4.27
C LEU A 495 2.17 -29.62 4.50
N ALA A 496 1.17 -29.19 3.73
CA ALA A 496 -0.17 -29.73 3.85
C ALA A 496 -0.24 -31.09 3.15
N SER A 497 -0.76 -32.09 3.86
CA SER A 497 -1.04 -33.44 3.34
C SER A 497 -2.42 -33.58 2.66
N TRP A 498 -3.17 -32.48 2.50
CA TRP A 498 -4.58 -32.50 2.07
C TRP A 498 -4.77 -31.94 0.65
N ALA A 499 -5.41 -32.72 -0.22
CA ALA A 499 -5.40 -32.50 -1.67
C ALA A 499 -6.39 -31.45 -2.21
N ALA A 500 -7.42 -31.03 -1.45
CA ALA A 500 -8.50 -30.16 -1.96
C ALA A 500 -8.45 -28.73 -1.41
N THR A 501 -8.87 -27.74 -2.21
CA THR A 501 -8.95 -26.34 -1.81
C THR A 501 -10.37 -25.88 -1.46
N ASP A 502 -11.28 -26.79 -1.12
CA ASP A 502 -12.72 -26.56 -0.91
C ASP A 502 -13.11 -25.89 0.43
N ASN A 503 -12.12 -25.39 1.16
CA ASN A 503 -12.24 -24.77 2.48
C ASN A 503 -11.39 -23.48 2.54
N GLY A 504 -10.93 -23.07 3.73
CA GLY A 504 -10.08 -21.89 3.92
C GLY A 504 -8.56 -22.14 3.80
N GLY A 505 -8.15 -23.41 3.69
CA GLY A 505 -6.76 -23.88 3.63
C GLY A 505 -6.08 -23.99 4.99
N THR A 506 -4.86 -24.52 5.01
CA THR A 506 -3.95 -24.44 6.16
C THR A 506 -3.14 -23.15 6.05
N ARG A 507 -3.81 -22.03 6.35
CA ARG A 507 -3.23 -20.69 6.21
C ARG A 507 -1.93 -20.58 7.02
N PRO A 508 -0.85 -20.01 6.45
CA PRO A 508 0.40 -19.85 7.18
C PRO A 508 0.17 -18.99 8.42
N ALA A 509 0.51 -19.50 9.60
CA ALA A 509 0.38 -18.71 10.82
C ALA A 509 1.42 -17.59 10.82
N TYR A 510 0.96 -16.34 10.87
CA TYR A 510 1.82 -15.16 10.87
C TYR A 510 2.16 -14.78 12.33
N ALA A 511 3.45 -14.81 12.72
CA ALA A 511 3.93 -14.18 13.95
C ALA A 511 4.41 -12.75 13.65
N GLY A 512 3.50 -11.81 13.41
CA GLY A 512 3.85 -10.47 12.95
C GLY A 512 2.85 -9.39 13.34
N TRP A 513 2.94 -8.24 12.68
CA TRP A 513 2.22 -6.99 12.97
C TRP A 513 0.69 -7.04 13.06
N GLY A 514 0.01 -8.19 12.95
CA GLY A 514 -1.37 -8.35 13.41
C GLY A 514 -2.34 -7.24 12.98
N GLY A 515 -2.32 -6.84 11.70
CA GLY A 515 -3.27 -5.84 11.21
C GLY A 515 -4.69 -6.40 11.09
N PRO A 516 -5.73 -5.56 10.94
CA PRO A 516 -7.07 -6.01 10.56
C PRO A 516 -7.07 -6.85 9.29
N ARG A 517 -7.86 -7.94 9.27
CA ARG A 517 -7.93 -8.90 8.16
C ARG A 517 -9.35 -9.27 7.79
N ALA A 518 -9.58 -9.40 6.49
CA ALA A 518 -10.83 -9.86 5.91
C ALA A 518 -10.84 -11.40 5.91
N ASP A 519 -11.87 -11.98 6.51
CA ASP A 519 -12.12 -13.43 6.56
C ASP A 519 -11.01 -14.28 7.22
N SER A 520 -10.07 -13.64 7.93
CA SER A 520 -9.10 -14.28 8.83
C SER A 520 -8.75 -13.39 10.01
N THR A 521 -8.11 -13.98 11.01
CA THR A 521 -7.58 -13.24 12.15
C THR A 521 -6.36 -12.40 11.71
N PRO A 522 -5.92 -11.43 12.53
CA PRO A 522 -4.72 -10.65 12.25
C PRO A 522 -3.44 -11.47 11.99
N TYR A 523 -3.42 -12.72 12.47
CA TYR A 523 -2.32 -13.67 12.32
C TYR A 523 -2.59 -14.75 11.26
N ASP A 524 -3.54 -14.46 10.36
CA ASP A 524 -4.01 -15.31 9.26
C ASP A 524 -4.60 -16.66 9.67
N GLN A 525 -5.18 -16.75 10.88
CA GLN A 525 -5.89 -17.95 11.33
C GLN A 525 -7.38 -17.87 10.94
N SER A 526 -8.09 -18.99 11.00
CA SER A 526 -9.55 -19.00 10.82
C SER A 526 -10.22 -18.20 11.94
N LEU A 527 -11.26 -17.43 11.59
CA LEU A 527 -12.07 -16.73 12.58
C LEU A 527 -12.91 -17.75 13.37
N SER A 528 -12.73 -17.82 14.68
CA SER A 528 -13.60 -18.64 15.52
C SER A 528 -13.76 -18.11 16.93
N VAL A 529 -14.96 -18.25 17.48
CA VAL A 529 -15.27 -17.86 18.86
C VAL A 529 -15.94 -19.04 19.55
N GLN A 530 -15.32 -19.55 20.61
CA GLN A 530 -15.82 -20.71 21.34
C GLN A 530 -16.07 -21.92 20.40
N ARG A 531 -15.14 -22.17 19.47
CA ARG A 531 -15.20 -23.21 18.43
C ARG A 531 -16.26 -23.01 17.35
N GLN A 532 -17.06 -21.94 17.41
CA GLN A 532 -17.91 -21.55 16.28
C GLN A 532 -17.04 -20.88 15.23
N VAL A 533 -16.88 -21.52 14.07
CA VAL A 533 -16.09 -21.00 12.94
C VAL A 533 -16.92 -20.05 12.10
N PHE A 534 -16.32 -18.93 11.70
CA PHE A 534 -16.90 -17.97 10.77
C PHE A 534 -16.07 -17.93 9.48
N ARG A 535 -16.69 -18.29 8.35
CA ARG A 535 -16.04 -18.20 7.03
C ARG A 535 -15.88 -16.78 6.52
N HIS A 536 -16.74 -15.87 6.99
CA HIS A 536 -16.76 -14.48 6.58
C HIS A 536 -16.75 -13.59 7.82
N GLY A 537 -16.04 -12.47 7.76
CA GLY A 537 -16.00 -11.51 8.86
C GLY A 537 -14.74 -10.65 8.86
N ILE A 538 -14.49 -10.00 9.98
CA ILE A 538 -13.30 -9.17 10.19
C ILE A 538 -12.59 -9.65 11.45
N GLY A 539 -11.31 -10.03 11.33
CA GLY A 539 -10.44 -10.27 12.48
C GLY A 539 -9.62 -9.03 12.79
N VAL A 540 -9.59 -8.62 14.06
CA VAL A 540 -8.83 -7.44 14.51
C VAL A 540 -8.19 -7.68 15.87
N LEU A 541 -7.21 -6.86 16.23
CA LEU A 541 -6.73 -6.73 17.60
C LEU A 541 -7.68 -5.83 18.40
N ALA A 542 -7.75 -6.00 19.72
CA ALA A 542 -8.41 -5.03 20.58
C ALA A 542 -7.68 -3.67 20.52
N ASP A 543 -8.39 -2.59 20.85
CA ASP A 543 -7.97 -1.20 20.57
C ASP A 543 -7.86 -0.87 19.08
N THR A 544 -8.70 -1.50 18.26
CA THR A 544 -8.89 -1.17 16.86
C THR A 544 -10.03 -0.16 16.69
N ARG A 545 -9.88 0.74 15.70
CA ARG A 545 -10.96 1.58 15.16
C ARG A 545 -10.94 1.50 13.64
N LEU A 546 -11.94 0.83 13.08
CA LEU A 546 -12.19 0.79 11.64
C LEU A 546 -13.27 1.80 11.28
N GLN A 547 -13.11 2.46 10.13
CA GLN A 547 -14.10 3.37 9.56
C GLN A 547 -14.60 2.81 8.25
N LEU A 548 -15.91 2.78 8.05
CA LEU A 548 -16.57 2.17 6.91
C LEU A 548 -17.45 3.21 6.22
N LYS A 549 -17.20 3.46 4.93
CA LYS A 549 -18.18 4.16 4.09
C LYS A 549 -19.35 3.22 3.81
N VAL A 550 -20.56 3.64 4.15
CA VAL A 550 -21.77 2.86 3.91
C VAL A 550 -22.61 3.50 2.80
N PRO A 551 -23.12 2.71 1.83
CA PRO A 551 -23.99 3.23 0.78
C PRO A 551 -25.27 3.87 1.33
N ALA A 552 -25.81 4.84 0.60
CA ALA A 552 -27.15 5.35 0.88
C ALA A 552 -28.17 4.21 0.78
N GLY A 553 -29.12 4.17 1.71
CA GLY A 553 -30.15 3.12 1.77
C GLY A 553 -29.76 1.89 2.59
N SER A 554 -28.54 1.81 3.13
CA SER A 554 -28.20 0.78 4.12
C SER A 554 -29.09 0.91 5.36
N GLU A 555 -29.65 -0.21 5.81
CA GLU A 555 -30.63 -0.25 6.90
C GLU A 555 -30.04 -0.80 8.18
N ARG A 556 -29.12 -1.76 8.08
CA ARG A 556 -28.65 -2.49 9.27
C ARG A 556 -27.21 -2.98 9.13
N PHE A 557 -26.48 -2.89 10.23
CA PHE A 557 -25.24 -3.63 10.45
C PHE A 557 -25.51 -4.78 11.42
N THR A 558 -24.93 -5.96 11.15
CA THR A 558 -25.00 -7.11 12.06
C THR A 558 -23.67 -7.88 12.05
N ALA A 559 -23.23 -8.34 13.23
CA ALA A 559 -22.10 -9.24 13.39
C ALA A 559 -22.27 -10.13 14.63
N GLN A 560 -21.67 -11.32 14.61
CA GLN A 560 -21.44 -12.18 15.78
C GLN A 560 -20.07 -11.85 16.34
N VAL A 561 -20.01 -11.16 17.48
CA VAL A 561 -18.77 -10.64 18.05
C VAL A 561 -18.27 -11.47 19.23
N GLY A 562 -16.95 -11.56 19.39
CA GLY A 562 -16.35 -12.23 20.55
C GLY A 562 -14.83 -12.24 20.53
N VAL A 563 -14.25 -12.69 21.65
CA VAL A 563 -12.82 -12.96 21.76
C VAL A 563 -12.50 -14.21 20.96
N ASP A 564 -11.57 -14.09 20.02
CA ASP A 564 -11.27 -15.15 19.06
C ASP A 564 -10.45 -16.27 19.72
N ASP A 565 -10.65 -17.52 19.28
CA ASP A 565 -9.98 -18.69 19.83
C ASP A 565 -8.46 -18.68 19.59
N SER A 566 -7.99 -17.93 18.58
CA SER A 566 -6.56 -17.73 18.30
C SER A 566 -5.85 -16.80 19.29
N THR A 567 -6.59 -16.10 20.17
CA THR A 567 -5.98 -15.14 21.09
C THR A 567 -4.99 -15.80 22.04
N ARG A 568 -3.82 -15.17 22.20
CA ARG A 568 -2.87 -15.50 23.27
C ARG A 568 -3.24 -14.76 24.56
N GLY A 569 -3.80 -13.56 24.44
CA GLY A 569 -4.27 -12.74 25.55
C GLY A 569 -5.61 -13.22 26.10
N LYS A 570 -5.59 -14.20 27.00
CA LYS A 570 -6.78 -14.86 27.57
C LYS A 570 -7.27 -14.26 28.89
N LEU A 571 -6.49 -13.37 29.52
CA LEU A 571 -6.81 -12.73 30.80
C LEU A 571 -7.59 -11.43 30.61
N ALA A 572 -7.27 -10.66 29.57
CA ALA A 572 -8.01 -9.46 29.23
C ALA A 572 -9.34 -9.77 28.51
N GLY A 573 -10.29 -8.85 28.62
CA GLY A 573 -11.55 -8.89 27.85
C GLY A 573 -11.59 -7.83 26.77
N ALA A 574 -12.63 -7.85 25.94
CA ALA A 574 -12.88 -6.83 24.92
C ALA A 574 -14.36 -6.44 24.85
N SER A 575 -14.65 -5.16 24.63
CA SER A 575 -16.00 -4.69 24.29
C SER A 575 -16.03 -4.22 22.84
N PHE A 576 -17.18 -4.41 22.19
CA PHE A 576 -17.42 -4.05 20.80
C PHE A 576 -18.41 -2.90 20.75
N GLU A 577 -18.15 -1.92 19.90
CA GLU A 577 -19.00 -0.75 19.70
C GLU A 577 -19.22 -0.50 18.21
N VAL A 578 -20.46 -0.18 17.85
CA VAL A 578 -20.83 0.31 16.53
C VAL A 578 -21.29 1.74 16.67
N TRP A 579 -20.63 2.65 15.95
CA TRP A 579 -20.98 4.07 15.89
C TRP A 579 -21.40 4.43 14.48
N GLY A 580 -22.39 5.32 14.35
CA GLY A 580 -22.84 5.88 13.08
C GLY A 580 -22.78 7.39 13.14
N ASP A 581 -22.03 8.02 12.24
CA ASP A 581 -21.84 9.48 12.17
C ASP A 581 -21.52 10.13 13.53
N GLY A 582 -20.69 9.46 14.34
CA GLY A 582 -20.26 9.94 15.66
C GLY A 582 -21.24 9.67 16.81
N ARG A 583 -22.36 8.98 16.56
CA ARG A 583 -23.30 8.52 17.60
C ARG A 583 -23.17 7.01 17.84
N ARG A 584 -23.07 6.59 19.10
CA ARG A 584 -23.04 5.15 19.44
C ARG A 584 -24.41 4.53 19.15
N LEU A 585 -24.42 3.50 18.32
CA LEU A 585 -25.63 2.79 17.90
C LEU A 585 -25.80 1.46 18.65
N ALA A 586 -24.70 0.77 18.92
CA ALA A 586 -24.71 -0.51 19.63
C ALA A 586 -23.42 -0.72 20.43
N THR A 587 -23.50 -1.50 21.51
CA THR A 587 -22.33 -1.89 22.31
C THR A 587 -22.57 -3.22 23.02
N THR A 588 -21.51 -3.95 23.29
CA THR A 588 -21.53 -5.09 24.22
C THR A 588 -20.99 -4.69 25.59
N SER A 589 -21.34 -5.43 26.64
CA SER A 589 -20.50 -5.52 27.84
C SER A 589 -19.16 -6.19 27.49
N PRO A 590 -18.10 -6.03 28.32
CA PRO A 590 -16.84 -6.73 28.10
C PRO A 590 -17.03 -8.25 28.01
N MET A 591 -16.55 -8.83 26.93
CA MET A 591 -16.53 -10.26 26.66
C MET A 591 -15.16 -10.84 26.96
N LYS A 592 -15.10 -12.08 27.43
CA LYS A 592 -13.85 -12.78 27.79
C LYS A 592 -13.62 -13.99 26.89
N PHE A 593 -12.38 -14.47 26.87
CA PHE A 593 -12.02 -15.72 26.21
C PHE A 593 -12.93 -16.88 26.67
N ASN A 594 -13.29 -17.77 25.75
CA ASN A 594 -14.17 -18.94 25.96
C ASN A 594 -15.64 -18.62 26.29
N GLN A 595 -16.10 -17.38 26.08
CA GLN A 595 -17.53 -17.05 26.04
C GLN A 595 -18.09 -17.23 24.62
N PRO A 596 -19.37 -17.61 24.48
CA PRO A 596 -20.01 -17.70 23.17
C PRO A 596 -20.02 -16.34 22.46
N ALA A 597 -20.00 -16.37 21.13
CA ALA A 597 -20.23 -15.18 20.32
C ALA A 597 -21.58 -14.55 20.67
N ARG A 598 -21.65 -13.22 20.57
CA ARG A 598 -22.88 -12.45 20.80
C ARG A 598 -23.24 -11.69 19.54
N GLU A 599 -24.52 -11.71 19.19
CA GLU A 599 -25.00 -10.84 18.13
C GLU A 599 -24.92 -9.37 18.57
N LEU A 600 -24.38 -8.54 17.69
CA LEU A 600 -24.38 -7.09 17.80
C LEU A 600 -25.00 -6.54 16.52
N SER A 601 -26.09 -5.77 16.66
CA SER A 601 -26.79 -5.16 15.54
C SER A 601 -27.01 -3.66 15.77
N ALA A 602 -26.98 -2.90 14.68
CA ALA A 602 -27.17 -1.45 14.69
C ALA A 602 -28.03 -1.00 13.50
N ASP A 603 -28.92 -0.04 13.75
CA ASP A 603 -29.73 0.64 12.73
C ASP A 603 -28.87 1.66 11.97
N LEU A 604 -28.77 1.50 10.65
CA LEU A 604 -27.97 2.35 9.77
C LEU A 604 -28.82 3.35 8.97
N ARG A 605 -30.14 3.42 9.18
CA ARG A 605 -30.98 4.35 8.41
C ARG A 605 -30.51 5.79 8.60
N GLY A 606 -30.10 6.41 7.50
CA GLY A 606 -29.56 7.77 7.47
C GLY A 606 -28.09 7.91 7.88
N VAL A 607 -27.40 6.81 8.21
CA VAL A 607 -25.97 6.79 8.54
C VAL A 607 -25.13 6.76 7.26
N ARG A 608 -24.06 7.54 7.22
CA ARG A 608 -23.13 7.58 6.06
C ARG A 608 -21.75 7.01 6.38
N LEU A 609 -21.35 7.08 7.64
CA LEU A 609 -20.10 6.54 8.15
C LEU A 609 -20.38 5.64 9.35
N VAL A 610 -19.87 4.41 9.31
CA VAL A 610 -19.84 3.51 10.47
C VAL A 610 -18.43 3.44 11.04
N GLU A 611 -18.28 3.51 12.36
CA GLU A 611 -17.03 3.19 13.04
C GLU A 611 -17.21 1.93 13.89
N LEU A 612 -16.38 0.91 13.63
CA LEU A 612 -16.30 -0.31 14.42
C LEU A 612 -15.13 -0.18 15.39
N ILE A 613 -15.44 -0.16 16.69
CA ILE A 613 -14.44 0.07 17.74
C ILE A 613 -14.40 -1.14 18.65
N VAL A 614 -13.20 -1.61 18.94
CA VAL A 614 -12.95 -2.64 19.96
C VAL A 614 -12.12 -2.02 21.06
N ARG A 615 -12.53 -2.16 22.32
CA ARG A 615 -11.75 -1.70 23.47
C ARG A 615 -11.31 -2.88 24.32
N GLN A 616 -10.03 -2.94 24.65
CA GLN A 616 -9.56 -3.93 25.61
C GLN A 616 -9.88 -3.50 27.06
N HIS A 617 -10.26 -4.47 27.89
CA HIS A 617 -10.49 -4.31 29.32
C HIS A 617 -9.49 -5.17 30.10
N GLY A 618 -8.59 -4.50 30.81
CA GLY A 618 -7.47 -5.15 31.51
C GLY A 618 -6.22 -5.28 30.66
N ALA A 619 -5.09 -5.49 31.33
CA ALA A 619 -3.82 -5.80 30.70
C ALA A 619 -3.69 -7.32 30.49
N ASP A 620 -2.96 -7.72 29.46
CA ASP A 620 -2.59 -9.11 29.25
C ASP A 620 -1.11 -9.18 28.86
N PRO A 621 -0.27 -9.93 29.60
CA PRO A 621 1.14 -10.05 29.29
C PRO A 621 1.42 -10.79 27.97
N ALA A 622 0.46 -11.56 27.45
CA ALA A 622 0.60 -12.28 26.20
C ALA A 622 0.29 -11.44 24.94
N GLY A 623 -0.01 -10.14 25.11
CA GLY A 623 -0.25 -9.19 24.03
C GLY A 623 -1.72 -8.76 23.90
N PRO A 624 -2.04 -8.00 22.83
CA PRO A 624 -3.42 -7.55 22.58
C PRO A 624 -4.37 -8.73 22.34
N VAL A 625 -5.61 -8.58 22.81
CA VAL A 625 -6.66 -9.59 22.60
C VAL A 625 -7.03 -9.66 21.12
N VAL A 626 -7.02 -10.85 20.53
CA VAL A 626 -7.56 -11.07 19.18
C VAL A 626 -9.07 -11.21 19.27
N VAL A 627 -9.79 -10.49 18.42
CA VAL A 627 -11.25 -10.53 18.39
C VAL A 627 -11.80 -10.70 16.98
N THR A 628 -13.02 -11.20 16.91
CA THR A 628 -13.72 -11.52 15.67
C THR A 628 -15.03 -10.75 15.58
N TRP A 629 -15.27 -10.12 14.43
CA TRP A 629 -16.57 -9.65 13.95
C TRP A 629 -17.09 -10.66 12.92
N GLY A 630 -17.58 -11.80 13.41
CA GLY A 630 -18.04 -12.92 12.60
C GLY A 630 -19.29 -12.58 11.80
N GLY A 631 -19.28 -12.86 10.51
CA GLY A 631 -20.40 -12.56 9.59
C GLY A 631 -20.72 -11.06 9.47
N ALA A 632 -19.78 -10.17 9.78
CA ALA A 632 -19.98 -8.72 9.73
C ALA A 632 -20.52 -8.28 8.36
N ARG A 633 -21.76 -7.80 8.34
CA ARG A 633 -22.50 -7.46 7.13
C ARG A 633 -23.31 -6.18 7.27
N ILE A 634 -23.55 -5.55 6.13
CA ILE A 634 -24.43 -4.40 5.97
C ILE A 634 -25.55 -4.81 5.02
N GLU A 635 -26.79 -4.63 5.45
CA GLU A 635 -28.02 -4.94 4.69
C GLU A 635 -28.68 -3.68 4.13
#